data_AF-A0A1H2G8M7-F1
#
_entry.id   AF-A0A1H2G8M7-F1
#
_cell.length_a   1.000
_cell.length_b   1.000
_cell.length_c   1.000
_cell.angle_alpha   90.00
_cell.angle_beta   90.00
_cell.angle_gamma   90.00
#
_symmetry.space_group_name_H-M   'P 1'
#
loop_
_entity.id
_entity.type
_entity.pdbx_description
1 polymer ?
#
loop_
_entity_poly.entity_id
_entity_poly.type
_entity_poly.pdbx_seq_one_letter_code
_entity_poly.pdbx_strand_id
1 'polypeptide(L)'
;MSALVSVSSVASAMPWISPNDFPGVRPATAEERAGISRLLSGYNVLYDLADRDFLVHEGDLHVPGHFKSTGPLLVRGDLRVYGVYDDDNLPYGIVAVLGNMQAQHLYSFASLYVQGNLEVEGVIATVYNDFTFEIDGEVNAAGLIVSGKYANFQVGELGFQLDDRYHGAEAMSPAHKLRHENGLRRLRPEFFSSPGFLEAVYKGQTAYCLAVDADALRLAMHQGLPLLRDTEAPPKLPQWLDAAIDFEADDASLLTLIGKDPLVDQLMAAREVLSPVAAEALAPGGDPIVLEWLTQIYPEIAQAHAGENLQPGVAQRLAAAHSTDEATLERIARSPDAEVRAALAMRTDPPVALIRLLAEDAEPAVRSTMLTKGFNVLALEPTALAPLIESADQPLVNALAKASLSIDEIEALLPRMDRMGHIYLAESLWRQALGAQPARMDTEQRVQLIDRLLSMPKMDGIARTYAFLALDGAQQAARIELLEQGDVDERSLVRLVAPEVADWMLTHSDKTGSAPIGLGLNRGLSPERQRQVLALSLKAPENERAQALADLADNDSLDPDVVGALMHEALRLGLPRHTDLADQLLDRGDLPKAALDALVARHGYIEDVALTLLFQAHADADQLKPAVARWYKHEDVASEAATLAGLQGEAYFHGLAKAKSPELRELAAFNHGTPAELIPDLLADEVAEVRYAAGRQPSLTAEQIAELVGSVGSWRNSWDMPVLPAEVWTALLARHQEGVGARLQLMEWAAIAELEARRRAQP
;
A
#
# COMPACT_ATOMS: atom_id res chain seq x y z
N MET A 1 30.65 -32.87 -20.33
CA MET A 1 30.44 -31.97 -19.16
C MET A 1 31.66 -31.10 -18.89
N SER A 2 32.00 -30.16 -19.79
CA SER A 2 33.02 -29.12 -19.55
C SER A 2 32.72 -27.82 -20.33
N ALA A 3 31.47 -27.65 -20.79
CA ALA A 3 31.04 -26.51 -21.60
C ALA A 3 29.96 -25.62 -20.91
N LEU A 4 29.53 -25.97 -19.69
CA LEU A 4 28.46 -25.24 -19.00
C LEU A 4 28.94 -24.02 -18.20
N VAL A 5 30.24 -23.89 -17.92
CA VAL A 5 30.79 -22.76 -17.15
C VAL A 5 31.02 -21.50 -18.03
N SER A 6 31.00 -21.62 -19.36
CA SER A 6 31.26 -20.47 -20.25
C SER A 6 30.01 -19.79 -20.82
N VAL A 7 28.80 -20.32 -20.60
CA VAL A 7 27.57 -19.74 -21.19
C VAL A 7 26.97 -18.65 -20.30
N SER A 8 27.03 -18.77 -18.97
CA SER A 8 26.42 -17.79 -18.05
C SER A 8 27.11 -16.41 -18.09
N SER A 9 28.45 -16.38 -18.15
CA SER A 9 29.20 -15.11 -18.17
C SER A 9 29.07 -14.32 -19.48
N VAL A 10 28.73 -14.99 -20.59
CA VAL A 10 28.51 -14.34 -21.89
C VAL A 10 27.10 -13.78 -21.98
N ALA A 11 26.12 -14.44 -21.35
CA ALA A 11 24.74 -13.96 -21.30
C ALA A 11 24.60 -12.63 -20.55
N SER A 12 25.26 -12.45 -19.39
CA SER A 12 25.18 -11.21 -18.59
C SER A 12 25.82 -9.98 -19.23
N ALA A 13 26.65 -10.15 -20.28
CA ALA A 13 27.39 -9.05 -20.91
C ALA A 13 26.71 -8.50 -22.18
N MET A 14 25.58 -9.07 -22.59
CA MET A 14 24.85 -8.61 -23.77
C MET A 14 24.14 -7.28 -23.50
N PRO A 15 24.02 -6.38 -24.50
CA PRO A 15 23.27 -5.15 -24.33
C PRO A 15 21.76 -5.42 -24.24
N TRP A 16 21.05 -4.62 -23.44
CA TRP A 16 19.60 -4.51 -23.51
C TRP A 16 19.23 -3.58 -24.67
N ILE A 17 18.35 -4.05 -25.57
CA ILE A 17 17.97 -3.33 -26.78
C ILE A 17 16.47 -3.11 -26.77
N SER A 18 16.01 -1.90 -27.07
CA SER A 18 14.58 -1.57 -27.16
C SER A 18 14.09 -1.63 -28.62
N PRO A 19 12.77 -1.81 -28.86
CA PRO A 19 12.20 -1.88 -30.21
C PRO A 19 12.60 -0.69 -31.10
N ASN A 20 12.68 0.52 -30.53
CA ASN A 20 13.01 1.75 -31.25
C ASN A 20 14.46 1.81 -31.75
N ASP A 21 15.35 0.97 -31.22
CA ASP A 21 16.76 0.93 -31.61
C ASP A 21 17.00 0.08 -32.86
N PHE A 22 15.99 -0.67 -33.33
CA PHE A 22 16.13 -1.59 -34.45
C PHE A 22 15.90 -0.92 -35.81
N PRO A 23 16.83 -1.08 -36.76
CA PRO A 23 16.60 -0.71 -38.15
C PRO A 23 15.41 -1.47 -38.72
N GLY A 24 14.48 -0.76 -39.37
CA GLY A 24 13.32 -1.38 -40.01
C GLY A 24 12.05 -1.44 -39.15
N VAL A 25 12.13 -1.10 -37.86
CA VAL A 25 10.96 -0.86 -37.02
C VAL A 25 10.36 0.50 -37.37
N ARG A 26 9.06 0.54 -37.66
CA ARG A 26 8.33 1.76 -38.05
C ARG A 26 6.94 1.80 -37.43
N PRO A 27 6.30 2.98 -37.30
CA PRO A 27 4.89 3.06 -36.95
C PRO A 27 3.99 2.33 -37.96
N ALA A 28 2.91 1.73 -37.46
CA ALA A 28 1.88 1.11 -38.28
C ALA A 28 1.19 2.15 -39.18
N THR A 29 0.89 1.74 -40.40
CA THR A 29 0.05 2.52 -41.32
C THR A 29 -1.43 2.40 -40.94
N ALA A 30 -2.28 3.30 -41.45
CA ALA A 30 -3.72 3.24 -41.21
C ALA A 30 -4.37 1.95 -41.75
N GLU A 31 -3.85 1.42 -42.86
CA GLU A 31 -4.32 0.14 -43.42
C GLU A 31 -3.97 -1.04 -42.53
N GLU A 32 -2.78 -1.03 -41.91
CA GLU A 32 -2.35 -2.06 -40.96
C GLU A 32 -3.16 -2.02 -39.68
N ARG A 33 -3.42 -0.83 -39.13
CA ARG A 33 -4.34 -0.66 -38.00
C ARG A 33 -5.74 -1.20 -38.33
N ALA A 34 -6.28 -0.87 -39.50
CA ALA A 34 -7.60 -1.36 -39.93
C ALA A 34 -7.61 -2.87 -40.26
N GLY A 35 -6.43 -3.49 -40.49
CA GLY A 35 -6.28 -4.87 -40.90
C GLY A 35 -5.84 -5.84 -39.81
N ILE A 36 -5.52 -5.36 -38.61
CA ILE A 36 -4.88 -6.17 -37.55
C ILE A 36 -5.73 -7.37 -37.11
N SER A 37 -7.06 -7.22 -37.07
CA SER A 37 -8.00 -8.31 -36.76
C SER A 37 -8.03 -9.45 -37.78
N ARG A 38 -7.46 -9.26 -38.98
CA ARG A 38 -7.28 -10.32 -39.98
C ARG A 38 -5.97 -11.08 -39.81
N LEU A 39 -5.03 -10.53 -39.04
CA LEU A 39 -3.70 -11.10 -38.81
C LEU A 39 -3.62 -11.88 -37.51
N LEU A 40 -4.35 -11.42 -36.47
CA LEU A 40 -4.32 -12.04 -35.15
C LEU A 40 -5.58 -12.87 -34.92
N SER A 41 -5.39 -14.12 -34.51
CA SER A 41 -6.46 -15.06 -34.11
C SER A 41 -6.85 -14.92 -32.64
N GLY A 42 -5.92 -14.45 -31.79
CA GLY A 42 -6.11 -14.26 -30.36
C GLY A 42 -7.03 -13.06 -30.05
N TYR A 43 -8.15 -13.32 -29.36
CA TYR A 43 -9.16 -12.30 -29.07
C TYR A 43 -8.61 -11.19 -28.14
N ASN A 44 -7.76 -11.56 -27.18
CA ASN A 44 -7.29 -10.66 -26.13
C ASN A 44 -6.07 -9.83 -26.57
N VAL A 45 -5.07 -10.44 -27.22
CA VAL A 45 -3.96 -9.66 -27.83
C VAL A 45 -4.48 -8.67 -28.88
N LEU A 46 -5.56 -9.02 -29.60
CA LEU A 46 -6.21 -8.11 -30.54
C LEU A 46 -6.81 -6.89 -29.82
N TYR A 47 -7.45 -7.09 -28.65
CA TYR A 47 -7.95 -6.00 -27.83
C TYR A 47 -6.82 -5.04 -27.40
N ASP A 48 -5.66 -5.59 -27.03
CA ASP A 48 -4.50 -4.80 -26.61
C ASP A 48 -3.85 -4.00 -27.76
N LEU A 49 -3.93 -4.48 -29.00
CA LEU A 49 -3.31 -3.87 -30.18
C LEU A 49 -4.26 -2.99 -31.02
N ALA A 50 -5.56 -3.31 -31.11
CA ALA A 50 -6.46 -2.71 -32.09
C ALA A 50 -6.72 -1.21 -31.88
N ASP A 51 -6.77 -0.77 -30.62
CA ASP A 51 -7.07 0.63 -30.24
C ASP A 51 -5.80 1.46 -29.95
N ARG A 52 -4.61 0.91 -30.21
CA ARG A 52 -3.32 1.55 -29.92
C ARG A 52 -2.52 1.82 -31.20
N ASP A 53 -1.66 2.84 -31.14
CA ASP A 53 -0.57 2.93 -32.11
C ASP A 53 0.47 1.86 -31.79
N PHE A 54 0.89 1.11 -32.80
CA PHE A 54 1.87 0.03 -32.67
C PHE A 54 3.00 0.18 -33.69
N LEU A 55 4.16 -0.37 -33.34
CA LEU A 55 5.30 -0.48 -34.22
C LEU A 55 5.20 -1.77 -35.05
N VAL A 56 5.77 -1.76 -36.25
CA VAL A 56 5.81 -2.89 -37.18
C VAL A 56 7.25 -3.12 -37.59
N HIS A 57 7.69 -4.38 -37.51
CA HIS A 57 8.89 -4.86 -38.19
C HIS A 57 8.48 -5.74 -39.38
N GLU A 58 8.96 -5.40 -40.58
CA GLU A 58 8.72 -6.16 -41.79
C GLU A 58 9.68 -7.36 -41.88
N GLY A 59 9.13 -8.58 -41.80
CA GLY A 59 9.91 -9.82 -41.82
C GLY A 59 10.56 -10.14 -40.47
N ASP A 60 11.61 -10.96 -40.51
CA ASP A 60 12.24 -11.55 -39.33
C ASP A 60 13.03 -10.50 -38.53
N LEU A 61 12.83 -10.47 -37.22
CA LEU A 61 13.52 -9.58 -36.29
C LEU A 61 14.57 -10.37 -35.48
N HIS A 62 15.83 -9.99 -35.64
CA HIS A 62 16.96 -10.56 -34.89
C HIS A 62 17.48 -9.55 -33.86
N VAL A 63 17.38 -9.90 -32.57
CA VAL A 63 17.83 -9.08 -31.44
C VAL A 63 19.16 -9.62 -30.91
N PRO A 64 20.32 -9.00 -31.23
CA PRO A 64 21.66 -9.54 -30.93
C PRO A 64 22.07 -9.42 -29.45
N GLY A 65 21.10 -9.28 -28.54
CA GLY A 65 21.30 -9.13 -27.10
C GLY A 65 20.04 -9.49 -26.32
N HIS A 66 19.87 -8.89 -25.15
CA HIS A 66 18.60 -8.96 -24.42
C HIS A 66 17.59 -8.04 -25.09
N PHE A 67 16.34 -8.46 -25.15
CA PHE A 67 15.26 -7.67 -25.73
C PHE A 67 14.38 -7.10 -24.62
N LYS A 68 14.46 -5.77 -24.46
CA LYS A 68 13.64 -5.00 -23.52
C LYS A 68 12.45 -4.43 -24.28
N SER A 69 11.37 -5.19 -24.40
CA SER A 69 10.20 -4.75 -25.16
C SER A 69 9.49 -3.62 -24.43
N THR A 70 9.08 -2.58 -25.18
CA THR A 70 8.33 -1.43 -24.66
C THR A 70 7.32 -0.98 -25.70
N GLY A 71 6.06 -0.84 -25.30
CA GLY A 71 4.93 -0.49 -26.15
C GLY A 71 4.53 -1.59 -27.12
N PRO A 72 3.48 -1.36 -27.92
CA PRO A 72 2.95 -2.39 -28.80
C PRO A 72 3.82 -2.61 -30.06
N LEU A 73 4.19 -3.85 -30.36
CA LEU A 73 5.03 -4.25 -31.49
C LEU A 73 4.45 -5.46 -32.24
N LEU A 74 4.36 -5.35 -33.56
CA LEU A 74 4.03 -6.43 -34.49
C LEU A 74 5.28 -6.83 -35.30
N VAL A 75 5.68 -8.09 -35.20
CA VAL A 75 6.73 -8.70 -36.04
C VAL A 75 6.05 -9.60 -37.07
N ARG A 76 6.19 -9.27 -38.36
CA ARG A 76 5.52 -10.02 -39.46
C ARG A 76 6.21 -11.34 -39.84
N GLY A 77 7.42 -11.59 -39.33
CA GLY A 77 8.16 -12.84 -39.52
C GLY A 77 8.51 -13.48 -38.18
N ASP A 78 9.66 -14.16 -38.14
CA ASP A 78 10.20 -14.78 -36.93
C ASP A 78 10.85 -13.75 -36.00
N LEU A 79 10.77 -13.95 -34.68
CA LEU A 79 11.49 -13.16 -33.68
C LEU A 79 12.55 -14.00 -32.99
N ARG A 80 13.83 -13.66 -33.19
CA ARG A 80 14.94 -14.31 -32.49
C ARG A 80 15.65 -13.34 -31.55
N VAL A 81 15.53 -13.62 -30.25
CA VAL A 81 16.27 -12.95 -29.18
C VAL A 81 17.46 -13.82 -28.78
N TYR A 82 18.68 -13.31 -28.94
CA TYR A 82 19.89 -14.09 -28.61
C TYR A 82 20.14 -14.17 -27.09
N GLY A 83 19.52 -13.28 -26.30
CA GLY A 83 19.55 -13.31 -24.83
C GLY A 83 18.17 -13.49 -24.21
N VAL A 84 17.88 -12.64 -23.21
CA VAL A 84 16.63 -12.68 -22.44
C VAL A 84 15.59 -11.77 -23.08
N TYR A 85 14.37 -12.27 -23.22
CA TYR A 85 13.19 -11.44 -23.53
C TYR A 85 12.52 -10.99 -22.23
N ASP A 86 12.23 -9.69 -22.11
CA ASP A 86 11.49 -9.09 -21.00
C ASP A 86 10.56 -7.97 -21.51
N ASP A 87 9.27 -8.07 -21.18
CA ASP A 87 8.23 -7.09 -21.54
C ASP A 87 7.63 -6.31 -20.35
N ASP A 88 8.17 -6.49 -19.14
CA ASP A 88 7.72 -5.78 -17.94
C ASP A 88 8.39 -4.41 -17.78
N ASN A 89 8.12 -3.50 -18.70
CA ASN A 89 8.67 -2.15 -18.66
C ASN A 89 7.66 -1.15 -19.16
N LEU A 90 7.42 -0.06 -18.44
CA LEU A 90 6.50 0.99 -18.89
C LEU A 90 7.10 1.82 -20.05
N PRO A 91 6.35 2.06 -21.15
CA PRO A 91 5.06 1.45 -21.48
C PRO A 91 5.20 -0.05 -21.81
N TYR A 92 4.32 -0.90 -21.25
CA TYR A 92 4.43 -2.37 -21.33
C TYR A 92 4.62 -2.90 -22.75
N GLY A 93 5.45 -3.94 -22.90
CA GLY A 93 5.81 -4.54 -24.19
C GLY A 93 4.73 -5.50 -24.72
N ILE A 94 3.69 -4.99 -25.36
CA ILE A 94 2.66 -5.83 -26.00
C ILE A 94 3.22 -6.33 -27.36
N VAL A 95 3.56 -7.62 -27.48
CA VAL A 95 4.25 -8.14 -28.67
C VAL A 95 3.42 -9.21 -29.39
N ALA A 96 3.26 -9.06 -30.70
CA ALA A 96 2.68 -10.07 -31.58
C ALA A 96 3.71 -10.50 -32.65
N VAL A 97 3.96 -11.80 -32.75
CA VAL A 97 4.88 -12.43 -33.71
C VAL A 97 4.09 -13.34 -34.64
N LEU A 98 4.10 -13.06 -35.94
CA LEU A 98 3.36 -13.86 -36.93
C LEU A 98 4.13 -15.11 -37.41
N GLY A 99 5.40 -15.22 -37.04
CA GLY A 99 6.25 -16.41 -37.23
C GLY A 99 6.52 -17.15 -35.92
N ASN A 100 7.68 -17.81 -35.86
CA ASN A 100 8.20 -18.45 -34.66
C ASN A 100 8.93 -17.45 -33.76
N MET A 101 9.06 -17.78 -32.48
CA MET A 101 9.85 -17.01 -31.54
C MET A 101 10.92 -17.88 -30.85
N GLN A 102 12.12 -17.32 -30.72
CA GLN A 102 13.27 -17.95 -30.06
C GLN A 102 13.87 -17.01 -29.01
N ALA A 103 14.20 -17.55 -27.83
CA ALA A 103 14.92 -16.81 -26.77
C ALA A 103 15.77 -17.73 -25.88
N GLN A 104 16.75 -17.17 -25.16
CA GLN A 104 17.49 -17.93 -24.13
C GLN A 104 16.62 -18.13 -22.89
N HIS A 105 16.04 -17.05 -22.38
CA HIS A 105 15.03 -17.04 -21.32
C HIS A 105 13.93 -16.05 -21.71
N LEU A 106 12.73 -16.25 -21.17
CA LEU A 106 11.58 -15.42 -21.50
C LEU A 106 10.83 -15.06 -20.21
N TYR A 107 10.78 -13.78 -19.90
CA TYR A 107 9.90 -13.21 -18.88
C TYR A 107 8.78 -12.43 -19.57
N SER A 108 7.54 -12.88 -19.39
CA SER A 108 6.37 -12.25 -19.98
C SER A 108 5.38 -11.83 -18.89
N PHE A 109 5.39 -10.54 -18.58
CA PHE A 109 4.39 -9.84 -17.79
C PHE A 109 3.27 -9.31 -18.69
N ALA A 110 3.62 -8.65 -19.80
CA ALA A 110 2.67 -8.06 -20.75
C ALA A 110 2.11 -9.08 -21.77
N SER A 111 1.25 -8.64 -22.68
CA SER A 111 0.64 -9.54 -23.67
C SER A 111 1.65 -9.99 -24.71
N LEU A 112 1.82 -11.31 -24.85
CA LEU A 112 2.68 -11.95 -25.86
C LEU A 112 1.85 -12.92 -26.70
N TYR A 113 1.85 -12.69 -28.01
CA TYR A 113 1.26 -13.59 -29.01
C TYR A 113 2.32 -14.11 -29.98
N VAL A 114 2.34 -15.42 -30.21
CA VAL A 114 3.19 -16.07 -31.22
C VAL A 114 2.33 -17.01 -32.06
N GLN A 115 2.25 -16.75 -33.36
CA GLN A 115 1.46 -17.57 -34.29
C GLN A 115 2.14 -18.92 -34.57
N GLY A 116 3.47 -18.97 -34.56
CA GLY A 116 4.27 -20.17 -34.75
C GLY A 116 4.65 -20.86 -33.44
N ASN A 117 5.76 -21.58 -33.47
CA ASN A 117 6.33 -22.23 -32.28
C ASN A 117 7.09 -21.22 -31.42
N LEU A 118 7.08 -21.46 -30.10
CA LEU A 118 7.93 -20.76 -29.15
C LEU A 118 9.01 -21.73 -28.64
N GLU A 119 10.27 -21.43 -28.94
CA GLU A 119 11.43 -22.21 -28.55
C GLU A 119 12.31 -21.41 -27.59
N VAL A 120 12.37 -21.84 -26.33
CA VAL A 120 13.17 -21.19 -25.30
C VAL A 120 14.19 -22.17 -24.74
N GLU A 121 15.48 -21.80 -24.76
CA GLU A 121 16.54 -22.71 -24.31
C GLU A 121 16.43 -23.00 -22.80
N GLY A 122 16.05 -21.99 -22.02
CA GLY A 122 15.95 -22.01 -20.58
C GLY A 122 14.50 -22.03 -20.07
N VAL A 123 14.18 -21.06 -19.23
CA VAL A 123 12.91 -20.98 -18.50
C VAL A 123 12.04 -19.88 -19.07
N ILE A 124 10.75 -20.18 -19.20
CA ILE A 124 9.67 -19.24 -19.49
C ILE A 124 8.94 -18.93 -18.17
N ALA A 125 8.86 -17.67 -17.80
CA ALA A 125 8.03 -17.19 -16.70
C ALA A 125 6.94 -16.27 -17.28
N THR A 126 5.68 -16.66 -17.14
CA THR A 126 4.52 -15.89 -17.62
C THR A 126 3.71 -15.44 -16.43
N VAL A 127 3.59 -14.12 -16.23
CA VAL A 127 3.04 -13.53 -15.01
C VAL A 127 2.00 -12.44 -15.30
N TYR A 128 1.21 -12.10 -14.27
CA TYR A 128 0.23 -11.00 -14.23
C TYR A 128 -1.07 -11.25 -15.02
N ASN A 129 -2.22 -11.01 -14.38
CA ASN A 129 -3.52 -11.53 -14.83
C ASN A 129 -4.29 -10.67 -15.83
N ASP A 130 -3.87 -9.42 -16.06
CA ASP A 130 -4.57 -8.53 -16.99
C ASP A 130 -4.05 -8.65 -18.43
N PHE A 131 -3.00 -9.44 -18.66
CA PHE A 131 -2.39 -9.66 -19.96
C PHE A 131 -2.42 -11.14 -20.36
N THR A 132 -2.13 -11.44 -21.63
CA THR A 132 -2.22 -12.80 -22.16
C THR A 132 -0.90 -13.38 -22.64
N PHE A 133 -0.82 -14.71 -22.62
CA PHE A 133 0.27 -15.47 -23.20
C PHE A 133 -0.33 -16.50 -24.16
N GLU A 134 -0.31 -16.18 -25.45
CA GLU A 134 -1.04 -16.92 -26.48
C GLU A 134 -0.06 -17.43 -27.55
N ILE A 135 0.09 -18.75 -27.63
CA ILE A 135 0.99 -19.41 -28.59
C ILE A 135 0.14 -20.39 -29.41
N ASP A 136 -0.04 -20.13 -30.70
CA ASP A 136 -0.85 -21.00 -31.57
C ASP A 136 -0.13 -22.33 -31.86
N GLY A 137 1.21 -22.31 -31.88
CA GLY A 137 2.08 -23.47 -32.05
C GLY A 137 2.48 -24.17 -30.74
N GLU A 138 3.57 -24.94 -30.80
CA GLU A 138 4.11 -25.66 -29.66
C GLU A 138 5.07 -24.79 -28.83
N VAL A 139 4.98 -24.92 -27.50
CA VAL A 139 5.93 -24.33 -26.55
C VAL A 139 6.96 -25.37 -26.14
N ASN A 140 8.23 -25.08 -26.40
CA ASN A 140 9.38 -25.91 -26.07
C ASN A 140 10.31 -25.14 -25.12
N ALA A 141 10.60 -25.70 -23.94
CA ALA A 141 11.42 -25.05 -22.93
C ALA A 141 12.00 -26.02 -21.89
N ALA A 142 13.10 -25.64 -21.24
CA ALA A 142 13.60 -26.38 -20.07
C ALA A 142 12.62 -26.31 -18.89
N GLY A 143 11.83 -25.24 -18.81
CA GLY A 143 10.77 -25.06 -17.82
C GLY A 143 9.77 -23.97 -18.20
N LEU A 144 8.51 -24.17 -17.86
CA LEU A 144 7.44 -23.18 -17.99
C LEU A 144 6.81 -22.90 -16.63
N ILE A 145 6.63 -21.63 -16.30
CA ILE A 145 5.97 -21.18 -15.08
C ILE A 145 4.82 -20.28 -15.53
N VAL A 146 3.60 -20.63 -15.13
CA VAL A 146 2.38 -19.87 -15.41
C VAL A 146 1.85 -19.33 -14.10
N SER A 147 1.98 -18.02 -13.91
CA SER A 147 1.58 -17.34 -12.68
C SER A 147 0.51 -16.29 -12.94
N GLY A 148 -0.71 -16.51 -12.46
CA GLY A 148 -1.73 -15.46 -12.52
C GLY A 148 -2.21 -15.14 -13.94
N LYS A 149 -1.67 -15.76 -14.99
CA LYS A 149 -1.86 -15.30 -16.37
C LYS A 149 -2.84 -16.15 -17.15
N TYR A 150 -3.60 -15.54 -18.07
CA TYR A 150 -4.31 -16.31 -19.08
C TYR A 150 -3.29 -16.82 -20.11
N ALA A 151 -3.05 -18.13 -20.10
CA ALA A 151 -2.10 -18.79 -21.00
C ALA A 151 -2.83 -19.81 -21.89
N ASN A 152 -2.69 -19.68 -23.21
CA ASN A 152 -3.22 -20.62 -24.19
C ASN A 152 -2.09 -21.08 -25.12
N PHE A 153 -1.76 -22.37 -25.08
CA PHE A 153 -0.66 -22.92 -25.85
C PHE A 153 -0.77 -24.44 -26.02
N GLN A 154 -0.04 -24.99 -26.99
CA GLN A 154 0.19 -26.43 -27.11
C GLN A 154 1.50 -26.81 -26.43
N VAL A 155 1.47 -27.87 -25.61
CA VAL A 155 2.67 -28.39 -24.94
C VAL A 155 3.53 -29.16 -25.93
N GLY A 156 4.72 -28.65 -26.22
CA GLY A 156 5.78 -29.36 -26.95
C GLY A 156 6.71 -30.10 -25.98
N GLU A 157 8.03 -29.94 -26.17
CA GLU A 157 9.06 -30.47 -25.29
C GLU A 157 9.27 -29.55 -24.07
N LEU A 158 8.57 -29.85 -22.97
CA LEU A 158 8.71 -29.14 -21.69
C LEU A 158 9.44 -30.01 -20.66
N GLY A 159 10.54 -29.47 -20.12
CA GLY A 159 11.27 -30.12 -19.02
C GLY A 159 10.50 -30.14 -17.69
N PHE A 160 9.70 -29.11 -17.44
CA PHE A 160 8.72 -29.03 -16.35
C PHE A 160 7.67 -27.94 -16.61
N GLN A 161 6.60 -27.93 -15.81
CA GLN A 161 5.55 -26.92 -15.83
C GLN A 161 5.06 -26.66 -14.40
N LEU A 162 5.08 -25.41 -13.93
CA LEU A 162 4.55 -24.98 -12.62
C LEU A 162 3.42 -23.96 -12.84
N ASP A 163 2.31 -24.11 -12.11
CA ASP A 163 1.17 -23.19 -12.12
C ASP A 163 0.91 -22.67 -10.68
N ASP A 164 0.60 -21.38 -10.50
CA ASP A 164 0.45 -20.75 -9.17
C ASP A 164 -0.99 -20.69 -8.61
N ARG A 165 -2.03 -20.61 -9.47
CA ARG A 165 -3.44 -20.44 -9.08
C ARG A 165 -4.21 -21.75 -9.14
N TYR A 166 -3.72 -22.75 -8.41
CA TYR A 166 -4.18 -24.12 -8.57
C TYR A 166 -4.94 -24.69 -7.36
N HIS A 167 -6.17 -25.16 -7.60
CA HIS A 167 -7.04 -25.80 -6.60
C HIS A 167 -6.82 -27.33 -6.52
N GLY A 168 -5.67 -27.74 -5.99
CA GLY A 168 -5.41 -29.10 -5.47
C GLY A 168 -5.08 -30.18 -6.52
N ALA A 169 -4.00 -30.94 -6.27
CA ALA A 169 -3.35 -31.92 -7.17
C ALA A 169 -4.25 -33.03 -7.76
N GLU A 170 -5.49 -33.13 -7.29
CA GLU A 170 -6.49 -34.08 -7.75
C GLU A 170 -7.09 -33.72 -9.13
N ALA A 171 -7.01 -32.44 -9.53
CA ALA A 171 -7.55 -31.96 -10.81
C ALA A 171 -6.54 -32.02 -11.99
N MET A 172 -5.27 -32.39 -11.73
CA MET A 172 -4.22 -32.45 -12.76
C MET A 172 -4.30 -33.74 -13.56
N SER A 173 -4.09 -33.64 -14.88
CA SER A 173 -3.79 -34.83 -15.67
C SER A 173 -2.48 -35.46 -15.20
N PRO A 174 -2.30 -36.80 -15.31
CA PRO A 174 -1.07 -37.46 -14.87
C PRO A 174 0.21 -36.89 -15.50
N ALA A 175 0.14 -36.49 -16.78
CA ALA A 175 1.26 -35.89 -17.49
C ALA A 175 1.62 -34.50 -16.95
N HIS A 176 0.60 -33.71 -16.57
CA HIS A 176 0.82 -32.40 -15.98
C HIS A 176 1.38 -32.53 -14.56
N LYS A 177 0.81 -33.41 -13.73
CA LYS A 177 1.34 -33.68 -12.38
C LYS A 177 2.83 -34.04 -12.41
N LEU A 178 3.24 -34.91 -13.33
CA LEU A 178 4.65 -35.26 -13.49
C LEU A 178 5.52 -34.05 -13.84
N ARG A 179 5.07 -33.17 -14.74
CA ARG A 179 5.79 -31.94 -15.07
C ARG A 179 5.86 -30.98 -13.88
N HIS A 180 4.82 -30.91 -13.06
CA HIS A 180 4.82 -30.12 -11.83
C HIS A 180 5.83 -30.62 -10.82
N GLU A 181 5.82 -31.93 -10.53
CA GLU A 181 6.81 -32.56 -9.65
C GLU A 181 8.25 -32.42 -10.17
N ASN A 182 8.44 -32.45 -11.50
CA ASN A 182 9.74 -32.14 -12.10
C ASN A 182 10.16 -30.69 -11.85
N GLY A 183 9.22 -29.73 -11.87
CA GLY A 183 9.49 -28.32 -11.58
C GLY A 183 9.99 -28.14 -10.15
N LEU A 184 9.29 -28.74 -9.18
CA LEU A 184 9.69 -28.75 -7.77
C LEU A 184 11.09 -29.32 -7.56
N ARG A 185 11.54 -30.27 -8.39
CA ARG A 185 12.85 -30.92 -8.29
C ARG A 185 13.96 -30.27 -9.11
N ARG A 186 13.62 -29.42 -10.09
CA ARG A 186 14.59 -28.83 -11.03
C ARG A 186 14.80 -27.34 -10.84
N LEU A 187 13.80 -26.58 -10.42
CA LEU A 187 13.96 -25.16 -10.10
C LEU A 187 14.77 -25.01 -8.81
N ARG A 188 15.62 -23.99 -8.68
CA ARG A 188 16.38 -23.80 -7.43
C ARG A 188 15.45 -23.36 -6.28
N PRO A 189 15.71 -23.81 -5.03
CA PRO A 189 14.86 -23.51 -3.87
C PRO A 189 14.59 -22.03 -3.64
N GLU A 190 15.57 -21.17 -3.86
CA GLU A 190 15.45 -19.72 -3.62
C GLU A 190 14.46 -18.99 -4.55
N PHE A 191 13.99 -19.63 -5.63
CA PHE A 191 12.96 -19.07 -6.50
C PHE A 191 11.55 -19.48 -6.09
N PHE A 192 11.41 -20.19 -4.98
CA PHE A 192 10.13 -20.40 -4.35
C PHE A 192 9.99 -19.40 -3.20
N SER A 193 8.97 -18.55 -3.28
CA SER A 193 8.60 -17.66 -2.18
C SER A 193 7.73 -18.41 -1.17
N SER A 194 7.63 -17.87 0.05
CA SER A 194 6.71 -18.35 1.07
C SER A 194 5.25 -18.41 0.59
N PRO A 195 4.43 -19.27 1.21
CA PRO A 195 2.98 -19.29 1.03
C PRO A 195 2.40 -17.89 1.10
N GLY A 196 1.87 -17.41 -0.03
CA GLY A 196 0.73 -16.54 0.08
C GLY A 196 -0.33 -17.33 0.84
N PHE A 197 -0.92 -16.74 1.88
CA PHE A 197 -2.24 -17.21 2.28
C PHE A 197 -3.09 -17.10 1.03
N LEU A 198 -3.43 -18.24 0.42
CA LEU A 198 -4.69 -18.29 -0.28
C LEU A 198 -5.72 -18.17 0.84
N GLU A 199 -6.11 -16.92 1.15
CA GLU A 199 -7.53 -16.68 1.33
C GLU A 199 -8.15 -17.21 0.05
N ALA A 200 -8.55 -18.48 0.08
CA ALA A 200 -9.53 -18.94 -0.87
C ALA A 200 -10.74 -18.04 -0.59
N VAL A 201 -10.88 -16.99 -1.41
CA VAL A 201 -11.95 -15.99 -1.44
C VAL A 201 -13.35 -16.64 -1.42
N TYR A 202 -13.44 -17.98 -1.46
CA TYR A 202 -14.68 -18.74 -1.44
C TYR A 202 -14.81 -19.86 -0.40
N LYS A 203 -13.83 -20.21 0.46
CA LYS A 203 -13.99 -21.40 1.35
C LYS A 203 -13.36 -21.38 2.75
N GLY A 204 -12.70 -20.31 3.20
CA GLY A 204 -12.24 -20.24 4.60
C GLY A 204 -11.32 -21.38 5.05
N GLN A 205 -10.50 -21.93 4.14
CA GLN A 205 -9.47 -22.92 4.47
C GLN A 205 -8.09 -22.31 4.24
N THR A 206 -7.29 -22.20 5.31
CA THR A 206 -5.88 -21.86 5.25
C THR A 206 -5.10 -23.06 4.72
N ALA A 207 -4.40 -22.89 3.60
CA ALA A 207 -3.48 -23.91 3.08
C ALA A 207 -2.12 -23.26 2.79
N TYR A 208 -1.03 -23.87 3.25
CA TYR A 208 0.31 -23.48 2.82
C TYR A 208 0.48 -23.88 1.34
N CYS A 209 0.63 -22.90 0.46
CA CYS A 209 0.99 -23.13 -0.94
C CYS A 209 2.45 -22.77 -1.20
N LEU A 210 3.06 -23.38 -2.21
CA LEU A 210 4.38 -22.98 -2.68
C LEU A 210 4.18 -22.06 -3.88
N ALA A 211 4.56 -20.79 -3.76
CA ALA A 211 4.52 -19.83 -4.85
C ALA A 211 5.92 -19.69 -5.47
N VAL A 212 5.95 -19.28 -6.73
CA VAL A 212 7.22 -18.96 -7.40
C VAL A 212 7.45 -17.45 -7.27
N ASP A 213 8.65 -17.07 -6.82
CA ASP A 213 9.09 -15.68 -6.81
C ASP A 213 9.47 -15.24 -8.23
N ALA A 214 8.51 -14.65 -8.92
CA ALA A 214 8.69 -14.19 -10.30
C ALA A 214 9.73 -13.06 -10.42
N ASP A 215 9.84 -12.19 -9.42
CA ASP A 215 10.75 -11.05 -9.45
C ASP A 215 12.20 -11.51 -9.24
N ALA A 216 12.42 -12.42 -8.28
CA ALA A 216 13.72 -13.06 -8.10
C ALA A 216 14.16 -13.84 -9.35
N LEU A 217 13.23 -14.54 -10.01
CA LEU A 217 13.49 -15.22 -11.28
C LEU A 217 13.89 -14.25 -12.39
N ARG A 218 13.15 -13.15 -12.55
CA ARG A 218 13.44 -12.11 -13.54
C ARG A 218 14.83 -11.51 -13.30
N LEU A 219 15.13 -11.16 -12.06
CA LEU A 219 16.43 -10.62 -11.69
C LEU A 219 17.56 -11.60 -11.99
N ALA A 220 17.37 -12.88 -11.66
CA ALA A 220 18.33 -13.94 -11.97
C ALA A 220 18.54 -14.13 -13.48
N MET A 221 17.47 -14.07 -14.29
CA MET A 221 17.57 -14.08 -15.76
C MET A 221 18.43 -12.91 -16.25
N HIS A 222 18.21 -11.71 -15.74
CA HIS A 222 18.94 -10.50 -16.14
C HIS A 222 20.42 -10.56 -15.77
N GLN A 223 20.73 -11.18 -14.62
CA GLN A 223 22.09 -11.35 -14.11
C GLN A 223 22.79 -12.59 -14.69
N GLY A 224 22.10 -13.40 -15.49
CA GLY A 224 22.64 -14.67 -16.02
C GLY A 224 22.91 -15.71 -14.92
N LEU A 225 22.21 -15.62 -13.79
CA LEU A 225 22.32 -16.58 -12.71
C LEU A 225 21.62 -17.90 -13.08
N PRO A 226 22.16 -19.06 -12.67
CA PRO A 226 21.51 -20.34 -12.94
C PRO A 226 20.13 -20.41 -12.27
N LEU A 227 19.09 -20.71 -13.05
CA LEU A 227 17.71 -20.85 -12.57
C LEU A 227 17.39 -22.26 -12.07
N LEU A 228 18.08 -23.26 -12.63
CA LEU A 228 17.86 -24.67 -12.37
C LEU A 228 18.94 -25.23 -11.45
N ARG A 229 18.59 -26.24 -10.64
CA ARG A 229 19.55 -26.96 -9.79
C ARG A 229 20.60 -27.66 -10.67
N ASP A 230 21.85 -27.63 -10.23
CA ASP A 230 22.93 -28.39 -10.87
C ASP A 230 22.69 -29.91 -10.77
N THR A 231 22.05 -30.34 -9.69
CA THR A 231 21.61 -31.72 -9.46
C THR A 231 20.13 -31.72 -9.14
N GLU A 232 19.36 -32.49 -9.90
CA GLU A 232 17.92 -32.65 -9.68
C GLU A 232 17.65 -33.24 -8.30
N ALA A 233 16.65 -32.70 -7.60
CA ALA A 233 16.28 -33.19 -6.28
C ALA A 233 15.68 -34.62 -6.35
N PRO A 234 15.74 -35.38 -5.24
CA PRO A 234 15.23 -36.75 -5.20
C PRO A 234 13.74 -36.86 -5.59
N PRO A 235 13.29 -37.96 -6.20
CA PRO A 235 11.87 -38.19 -6.51
C PRO A 235 10.94 -38.16 -5.30
N LYS A 236 11.48 -38.26 -4.07
CA LYS A 236 10.73 -38.17 -2.82
C LYS A 236 10.43 -36.73 -2.39
N LEU A 237 11.03 -35.71 -3.03
CA LEU A 237 10.86 -34.31 -2.62
C LEU A 237 9.38 -33.90 -2.51
N PRO A 238 8.48 -34.19 -3.48
CA PRO A 238 7.06 -33.83 -3.34
C PRO A 238 6.42 -34.40 -2.06
N GLN A 239 6.74 -35.64 -1.69
CA GLN A 239 6.23 -36.28 -0.47
C GLN A 239 6.76 -35.63 0.81
N TRP A 240 7.99 -35.11 0.77
CA TRP A 240 8.56 -34.38 1.90
C TRP A 240 7.96 -32.98 2.03
N LEU A 241 7.68 -32.32 0.90
CA LEU A 241 6.97 -31.04 0.88
C LEU A 241 5.54 -31.19 1.43
N ASP A 242 4.80 -32.20 0.98
CA ASP A 242 3.47 -32.53 1.50
C ASP A 242 3.48 -32.74 3.02
N ALA A 243 4.49 -33.45 3.54
CA ALA A 243 4.64 -33.66 4.98
C ALA A 243 5.06 -32.38 5.73
N ALA A 244 5.82 -31.50 5.10
CA ALA A 244 6.27 -30.23 5.69
C ALA A 244 5.14 -29.19 5.81
N ILE A 245 4.14 -29.26 4.93
CA ILE A 245 2.97 -28.35 4.94
C ILE A 245 1.77 -28.89 5.73
N ASP A 246 1.86 -30.11 6.27
CA ASP A 246 0.80 -30.66 7.11
C ASP A 246 0.69 -29.85 8.42
N PHE A 247 -0.45 -29.18 8.61
CA PHE A 247 -0.72 -28.36 9.79
C PHE A 247 -0.78 -29.17 11.08
N GLU A 248 -1.14 -30.46 10.98
CA GLU A 248 -1.27 -31.37 12.13
C GLU A 248 0.05 -32.11 12.45
N ALA A 249 1.11 -31.87 11.69
CA ALA A 249 2.42 -32.50 11.91
C ALA A 249 3.01 -32.12 13.27
N ASP A 250 3.40 -33.12 14.06
CA ASP A 250 4.10 -32.93 15.32
C ASP A 250 5.61 -32.65 15.13
N ASP A 251 6.27 -32.13 16.17
CA ASP A 251 7.71 -31.86 16.15
C ASP A 251 8.52 -33.09 15.76
N ALA A 252 8.13 -34.28 16.22
CA ALA A 252 8.85 -35.51 15.90
C ALA A 252 8.83 -35.80 14.39
N SER A 253 7.70 -35.56 13.74
CA SER A 253 7.55 -35.72 12.29
C SER A 253 8.35 -34.67 11.53
N LEU A 254 8.24 -33.39 11.91
CA LEU A 254 8.97 -32.28 11.29
C LEU A 254 10.49 -32.45 11.41
N LEU A 255 10.99 -32.83 12.59
CA LEU A 255 12.42 -33.08 12.83
C LEU A 255 12.99 -34.18 11.90
N THR A 256 12.17 -35.13 11.44
CA THR A 256 12.65 -36.15 10.49
C THR A 256 12.82 -35.63 9.07
N LEU A 257 12.27 -34.45 8.75
CA LEU A 257 12.34 -33.83 7.43
C LEU A 257 13.55 -32.90 7.29
N ILE A 258 14.04 -32.35 8.41
CA ILE A 258 15.12 -31.36 8.43
C ILE A 258 16.38 -31.87 7.70
N GLY A 259 16.91 -31.05 6.81
CA GLY A 259 18.13 -31.31 6.05
C GLY A 259 17.96 -32.30 4.89
N LYS A 260 16.72 -32.73 4.57
CA LYS A 260 16.47 -33.61 3.41
C LYS A 260 16.57 -32.88 2.07
N ASP A 261 16.14 -31.63 2.02
CA ASP A 261 16.28 -30.72 0.87
C ASP A 261 16.12 -29.27 1.36
N PRO A 262 16.89 -28.29 0.85
CA PRO A 262 16.76 -26.90 1.27
C PRO A 262 15.34 -26.34 1.10
N LEU A 263 14.61 -26.76 0.06
CA LEU A 263 13.23 -26.31 -0.16
C LEU A 263 12.29 -26.79 0.95
N VAL A 264 12.55 -27.97 1.52
CA VAL A 264 11.77 -28.51 2.64
C VAL A 264 12.05 -27.69 3.90
N ASP A 265 13.31 -27.37 4.17
CA ASP A 265 13.71 -26.57 5.33
C ASP A 265 13.16 -25.14 5.25
N GLN A 266 13.24 -24.50 4.08
CA GLN A 266 12.68 -23.17 3.81
C GLN A 266 11.16 -23.14 4.00
N LEU A 267 10.45 -24.16 3.51
CA LEU A 267 9.00 -24.28 3.66
C LEU A 267 8.58 -24.50 5.12
N MET A 268 9.32 -25.32 5.87
CA MET A 268 9.07 -25.50 7.31
C MET A 268 9.33 -24.22 8.10
N ALA A 269 10.38 -23.47 7.76
CA ALA A 269 10.70 -22.20 8.41
C ALA A 269 9.62 -21.12 8.19
N ALA A 270 8.93 -21.16 7.04
CA ALA A 270 7.86 -20.24 6.69
C ALA A 270 6.49 -20.56 7.33
N ARG A 271 6.39 -21.59 8.18
CA ARG A 271 5.14 -21.93 8.89
C ARG A 271 4.77 -20.83 9.88
N GLU A 272 3.50 -20.47 9.93
CA GLU A 272 2.95 -19.50 10.90
C GLU A 272 3.11 -20.03 12.34
N VAL A 273 2.89 -21.33 12.51
CA VAL A 273 3.11 -22.04 13.77
C VAL A 273 4.27 -23.02 13.59
N LEU A 274 5.41 -22.63 14.14
CA LEU A 274 6.62 -23.45 14.24
C LEU A 274 7.05 -23.49 15.71
N SER A 275 7.35 -24.66 16.25
CA SER A 275 7.82 -24.76 17.65
C SER A 275 9.28 -24.27 17.79
N PRO A 276 9.70 -23.81 18.98
CA PRO A 276 11.10 -23.47 19.23
C PRO A 276 12.04 -24.65 19.00
N VAL A 277 11.58 -25.89 19.25
CA VAL A 277 12.37 -27.12 19.05
C VAL A 277 12.67 -27.33 17.58
N ALA A 278 11.68 -27.16 16.71
CA ALA A 278 11.87 -27.26 15.26
C ALA A 278 12.72 -26.10 14.71
N ALA A 279 12.53 -24.88 15.24
CA ALA A 279 13.33 -23.72 14.86
C ALA A 279 14.83 -23.89 15.21
N GLU A 280 15.15 -24.35 16.42
CA GLU A 280 16.52 -24.67 16.87
C GLU A 280 17.18 -25.78 16.03
N ALA A 281 16.37 -26.71 15.49
CA ALA A 281 16.89 -27.77 14.63
C ALA A 281 17.12 -27.31 13.18
N LEU A 282 16.34 -26.34 12.69
CA LEU A 282 16.46 -25.75 11.35
C LEU A 282 17.64 -24.77 11.23
N ALA A 283 17.79 -23.89 12.22
CA ALA A 283 18.74 -22.78 12.18
C ALA A 283 20.21 -23.18 11.92
N PRO A 284 20.76 -24.29 12.46
CA PRO A 284 22.14 -24.71 12.22
C PRO A 284 22.48 -25.00 10.75
N GLY A 285 21.48 -25.24 9.90
CA GLY A 285 21.68 -25.41 8.46
C GLY A 285 22.27 -24.17 7.77
N GLY A 286 22.09 -22.99 8.38
CA GLY A 286 22.67 -21.73 7.89
C GLY A 286 22.11 -21.26 6.55
N ASP A 287 21.00 -21.82 6.10
CA ASP A 287 20.30 -21.36 4.90
C ASP A 287 19.76 -19.94 5.16
N PRO A 288 20.13 -18.95 4.31
CA PRO A 288 19.77 -17.56 4.55
C PRO A 288 18.26 -17.31 4.48
N ILE A 289 17.52 -18.05 3.67
CA ILE A 289 16.05 -17.95 3.58
C ILE A 289 15.42 -18.52 4.85
N VAL A 290 15.90 -19.67 5.32
CA VAL A 290 15.47 -20.25 6.61
C VAL A 290 15.71 -19.25 7.74
N LEU A 291 16.92 -18.71 7.85
CA LEU A 291 17.25 -17.75 8.89
C LEU A 291 16.40 -16.49 8.76
N GLU A 292 16.16 -15.99 7.54
CA GLU A 292 15.29 -14.84 7.30
C GLU A 292 13.86 -15.09 7.82
N TRP A 293 13.27 -16.25 7.54
CA TRP A 293 11.95 -16.62 8.08
C TRP A 293 11.97 -16.71 9.60
N LEU A 294 12.98 -17.36 10.17
CA LEU A 294 13.13 -17.46 11.61
C LEU A 294 13.28 -16.09 12.28
N THR A 295 13.82 -15.06 11.61
CA THR A 295 13.86 -13.71 12.21
C THR A 295 12.49 -13.13 12.56
N GLN A 296 11.42 -13.61 11.92
CA GLN A 296 10.06 -13.10 12.15
C GLN A 296 9.44 -13.68 13.43
N ILE A 297 9.78 -14.91 13.79
CA ILE A 297 9.15 -15.66 14.88
C ILE A 297 10.13 -15.89 16.04
N TYR A 298 11.39 -16.20 15.71
CA TYR A 298 12.48 -16.53 16.64
C TYR A 298 13.79 -15.79 16.28
N PRO A 299 13.81 -14.44 16.32
CA PRO A 299 14.99 -13.64 16.01
C PRO A 299 16.23 -14.01 16.84
N GLU A 300 16.05 -14.44 18.09
CA GLU A 300 17.13 -14.91 18.95
C GLU A 300 17.80 -16.21 18.47
N ILE A 301 17.02 -17.14 17.90
CA ILE A 301 17.55 -18.36 17.30
C ILE A 301 18.26 -18.00 15.99
N ALA A 302 17.61 -17.21 15.15
CA ALA A 302 18.16 -16.80 13.86
C ALA A 302 19.50 -16.07 14.01
N GLN A 303 19.61 -15.10 14.94
CA GLN A 303 20.85 -14.35 15.16
C GLN A 303 22.01 -15.22 15.68
N ALA A 304 21.71 -16.24 16.50
CA ALA A 304 22.71 -17.14 17.06
C ALA A 304 23.37 -18.03 15.99
N HIS A 305 22.63 -18.32 14.92
CA HIS A 305 23.09 -19.11 13.79
C HIS A 305 23.46 -18.28 12.56
N ALA A 306 23.23 -16.96 12.59
CA ALA A 306 23.62 -16.07 11.52
C ALA A 306 25.14 -15.86 11.50
N GLY A 307 25.75 -16.15 10.34
CA GLY A 307 27.19 -15.99 10.13
C GLY A 307 27.65 -14.53 10.19
N GLU A 308 28.97 -14.31 10.11
CA GLU A 308 29.58 -12.97 10.11
C GLU A 308 29.07 -12.08 8.96
N ASN A 309 28.82 -12.67 7.79
CA ASN A 309 28.27 -11.97 6.62
C ASN A 309 26.77 -12.20 6.53
N LEU A 310 25.99 -11.32 7.15
CA LEU A 310 24.54 -11.36 7.10
C LEU A 310 24.03 -11.06 5.68
N GLN A 311 23.13 -11.90 5.17
CA GLN A 311 22.42 -11.60 3.93
C GLN A 311 21.49 -10.38 4.14
N PRO A 312 21.26 -9.54 3.11
CA PRO A 312 20.48 -8.31 3.26
C PRO A 312 19.11 -8.51 3.91
N GLY A 313 18.34 -9.53 3.51
CA GLY A 313 17.02 -9.83 4.09
C GLY A 313 17.07 -10.15 5.59
N VAL A 314 17.99 -11.04 6.00
CA VAL A 314 18.23 -11.36 7.42
C VAL A 314 18.66 -10.12 8.19
N ALA A 315 19.59 -9.34 7.64
CA ALA A 315 20.13 -8.16 8.29
C ALA A 315 19.06 -7.07 8.48
N GLN A 316 18.23 -6.82 7.46
CA GLN A 316 17.12 -5.85 7.54
C GLN A 316 16.08 -6.25 8.59
N ARG A 317 15.73 -7.53 8.68
CA ARG A 317 14.75 -8.01 9.68
C ARG A 317 15.31 -8.01 11.09
N LEU A 318 16.54 -8.49 11.30
CA LEU A 318 17.23 -8.37 12.60
C LEU A 318 17.43 -6.90 13.00
N ALA A 319 17.67 -6.01 12.04
CA ALA A 319 17.74 -4.58 12.29
C ALA A 319 16.41 -4.03 12.83
N ALA A 320 15.26 -4.58 12.47
CA ALA A 320 13.96 -4.17 13.00
C ALA A 320 13.57 -4.87 14.32
N ALA A 321 14.09 -6.07 14.59
CA ALA A 321 13.70 -6.86 15.77
C ALA A 321 14.23 -6.27 17.09
N HIS A 322 13.35 -6.12 18.09
CA HIS A 322 13.72 -5.56 19.40
C HIS A 322 14.62 -6.48 20.25
N SER A 323 14.60 -7.79 20.00
CA SER A 323 15.40 -8.79 20.72
C SER A 323 16.82 -8.97 20.16
N THR A 324 17.17 -8.29 19.07
CA THR A 324 18.51 -8.35 18.46
C THR A 324 19.56 -7.79 19.41
N ASP A 325 20.63 -8.56 19.64
CA ASP A 325 21.70 -8.18 20.56
C ASP A 325 22.61 -7.07 20.00
N GLU A 326 23.29 -6.35 20.89
CA GLU A 326 24.15 -5.21 20.53
C GLU A 326 25.30 -5.62 19.59
N ALA A 327 25.84 -6.84 19.77
CA ALA A 327 26.90 -7.36 18.91
C ALA A 327 26.41 -7.56 17.46
N THR A 328 25.18 -8.02 17.29
CA THR A 328 24.54 -8.20 15.98
C THR A 328 24.18 -6.86 15.36
N LEU A 329 23.69 -5.91 16.13
CA LEU A 329 23.47 -4.53 15.64
C LEU A 329 24.78 -3.90 15.16
N GLU A 330 25.88 -4.09 15.89
CA GLU A 330 27.21 -3.63 15.45
C GLU A 330 27.68 -4.31 14.15
N ARG A 331 27.40 -5.61 13.98
CA ARG A 331 27.70 -6.33 12.72
C ARG A 331 26.91 -5.72 11.56
N ILE A 332 25.61 -5.51 11.73
CA ILE A 332 24.73 -4.90 10.71
C ILE A 332 25.21 -3.49 10.36
N ALA A 333 25.61 -2.69 11.35
CA ALA A 333 26.13 -1.33 11.14
C ALA A 333 27.42 -1.28 10.32
N ARG A 334 28.16 -2.39 10.23
CA ARG A 334 29.38 -2.52 9.42
C ARG A 334 29.10 -3.15 8.04
N SER A 335 27.84 -3.45 7.71
CA SER A 335 27.46 -3.98 6.40
C SER A 335 27.96 -3.06 5.28
N PRO A 336 28.51 -3.60 4.17
CA PRO A 336 28.85 -2.77 3.01
C PRO A 336 27.60 -2.19 2.33
N ASP A 337 26.45 -2.83 2.52
CA ASP A 337 25.17 -2.43 1.92
C ASP A 337 24.52 -1.28 2.70
N ALA A 338 24.32 -0.16 2.02
CA ALA A 338 23.71 1.03 2.59
C ALA A 338 22.23 0.84 2.95
N GLU A 339 21.49 0.00 2.23
CA GLU A 339 20.07 -0.26 2.54
C GLU A 339 19.93 -1.05 3.85
N VAL A 340 20.83 -2.00 4.08
CA VAL A 340 20.93 -2.74 5.36
C VAL A 340 21.24 -1.78 6.51
N ARG A 341 22.19 -0.86 6.34
CA ARG A 341 22.51 0.15 7.36
C ARG A 341 21.37 1.16 7.54
N ALA A 342 20.63 1.48 6.48
CA ALA A 342 19.45 2.35 6.54
C ALA A 342 18.29 1.68 7.32
N ALA A 343 18.07 0.37 7.16
CA ALA A 343 17.09 -0.37 7.96
C ALA A 343 17.44 -0.29 9.46
N LEU A 344 18.72 -0.35 9.80
CA LEU A 344 19.21 -0.15 11.16
C LEU A 344 18.95 1.28 11.67
N ALA A 345 19.06 2.28 10.80
CA ALA A 345 18.73 3.67 11.10
C ALA A 345 17.21 3.92 11.28
N MET A 346 16.35 3.01 10.82
CA MET A 346 14.89 3.10 11.01
C MET A 346 14.42 2.60 12.38
N ARG A 347 15.32 2.06 13.20
CA ARG A 347 14.98 1.64 14.57
C ARG A 347 14.46 2.80 15.40
N THR A 348 13.45 2.50 16.21
CA THR A 348 12.85 3.46 17.16
C THR A 348 13.56 3.48 18.52
N ASP A 349 14.46 2.52 18.78
CA ASP A 349 15.16 2.31 20.05
C ASP A 349 16.70 2.06 19.94
N PRO A 350 17.44 2.70 19.02
CA PRO A 350 18.86 2.36 18.81
C PRO A 350 19.73 2.71 20.03
N PRO A 351 20.71 1.85 20.40
CA PRO A 351 21.71 2.17 21.44
C PRO A 351 22.50 3.45 21.11
N VAL A 352 22.97 4.18 22.13
CA VAL A 352 23.74 5.44 21.97
C VAL A 352 25.02 5.25 21.13
N ALA A 353 25.71 4.11 21.29
CA ALA A 353 26.87 3.76 20.49
C ALA A 353 26.53 3.62 18.99
N LEU A 354 25.40 3.00 18.69
CA LEU A 354 24.91 2.82 17.32
C LEU A 354 24.51 4.14 16.68
N ILE A 355 23.86 5.04 17.43
CA ILE A 355 23.50 6.38 16.94
C ILE A 355 24.75 7.14 16.49
N ARG A 356 25.82 7.11 17.29
CA ARG A 356 27.10 7.76 16.93
C ARG A 356 27.70 7.17 15.66
N LEU A 357 27.66 5.84 15.54
CA LEU A 357 28.18 5.13 14.37
C LEU A 357 27.40 5.51 13.09
N LEU A 358 26.06 5.52 13.15
CA LEU A 358 25.20 5.87 12.01
C LEU A 358 25.26 7.37 11.67
N ALA A 359 25.48 8.23 12.66
CA ALA A 359 25.70 9.67 12.44
C ALA A 359 26.97 9.95 11.64
N GLU A 360 27.99 9.10 11.79
CA GLU A 360 29.27 9.16 11.07
C GLU A 360 29.31 8.27 9.81
N ASP A 361 28.17 7.67 9.41
CA ASP A 361 28.12 6.78 8.23
C ASP A 361 28.62 7.49 6.98
N ALA A 362 29.28 6.78 6.07
CA ALA A 362 29.77 7.35 4.82
C ALA A 362 28.61 7.77 3.88
N GLU A 363 27.50 7.04 3.91
CA GLU A 363 26.37 7.21 2.99
C GLU A 363 25.37 8.26 3.50
N PRO A 364 25.14 9.37 2.76
CA PRO A 364 24.14 10.38 3.11
C PRO A 364 22.74 9.84 3.40
N ALA A 365 22.30 8.84 2.61
CA ALA A 365 20.98 8.24 2.77
C ALA A 365 20.79 7.64 4.16
N VAL A 366 21.80 6.92 4.69
CA VAL A 366 21.76 6.32 6.04
C VAL A 366 21.63 7.40 7.11
N ARG A 367 22.46 8.45 7.04
CA ARG A 367 22.43 9.57 7.99
C ARG A 367 21.08 10.30 8.00
N SER A 368 20.49 10.52 6.81
CA SER A 368 19.20 11.21 6.68
C SER A 368 17.99 10.35 7.08
N THR A 369 18.03 9.04 6.82
CA THR A 369 16.99 8.08 7.25
C THR A 369 16.86 8.07 8.77
N MET A 370 17.99 8.04 9.48
CA MET A 370 18.03 8.13 10.94
C MET A 370 17.23 9.33 11.47
N LEU A 371 17.35 10.49 10.83
CA LEU A 371 16.75 11.74 11.27
C LEU A 371 15.28 11.91 10.88
N THR A 372 14.80 11.18 9.87
CA THR A 372 13.47 11.40 9.29
C THR A 372 12.37 10.46 9.79
N LYS A 373 12.70 9.24 10.23
CA LYS A 373 11.72 8.16 10.51
C LYS A 373 11.41 7.88 11.98
N GLY A 374 12.07 8.55 12.94
CA GLY A 374 11.74 8.30 14.35
C GLY A 374 12.72 8.83 15.38
N PHE A 375 13.62 9.75 15.04
CA PHE A 375 14.58 10.24 16.01
C PHE A 375 13.90 11.14 17.07
N ASN A 376 13.73 10.62 18.28
CA ASN A 376 13.67 11.44 19.49
C ASN A 376 14.54 10.85 20.59
N VAL A 377 15.85 10.75 20.34
CA VAL A 377 16.84 10.72 21.43
C VAL A 377 16.93 12.17 21.87
N LEU A 378 16.14 12.55 22.86
CA LEU A 378 15.87 13.93 23.28
C LEU A 378 17.03 14.96 23.26
N ALA A 379 18.27 14.51 23.37
CA ALA A 379 19.42 15.35 23.39
C ALA A 379 20.65 14.60 22.87
N LEU A 380 20.97 14.71 21.57
CA LEU A 380 22.38 14.53 21.22
C LEU A 380 23.14 15.59 22.03
N GLU A 381 24.00 15.13 22.94
CA GLU A 381 24.91 16.01 23.67
C GLU A 381 25.58 16.96 22.67
N PRO A 382 25.81 18.25 23.01
CA PRO A 382 26.33 19.25 22.07
C PRO A 382 27.59 18.78 21.30
N THR A 383 28.37 17.88 21.90
CA THR A 383 29.58 17.27 21.31
C THR A 383 29.30 16.35 20.12
N ALA A 384 28.16 15.64 20.08
CA ALA A 384 27.79 14.76 18.97
C ALA A 384 27.07 15.53 17.84
N LEU A 385 26.50 16.71 18.13
CA LEU A 385 25.83 17.56 17.14
C LEU A 385 26.79 18.39 16.31
N ALA A 386 27.88 18.87 16.90
CA ALA A 386 28.85 19.75 16.22
C ALA A 386 29.29 19.25 14.83
N PRO A 387 29.78 18.00 14.64
CA PRO A 387 30.19 17.53 13.32
C PRO A 387 29.02 17.39 12.32
N LEU A 388 27.80 17.13 12.80
CA LEU A 388 26.60 17.04 11.96
C LEU A 388 26.15 18.42 11.48
N ILE A 389 26.20 19.41 12.37
CA ILE A 389 25.91 20.81 12.05
C ILE A 389 26.91 21.34 11.03
N GLU A 390 28.19 20.97 11.13
CA GLU A 390 29.24 21.39 10.19
C GLU A 390 29.22 20.63 8.85
N SER A 391 28.43 19.55 8.73
CA SER A 391 28.43 18.68 7.54
C SER A 391 27.99 19.39 6.26
N ALA A 392 28.75 19.28 5.18
CA ALA A 392 28.42 19.89 3.88
C ALA A 392 27.25 19.20 3.13
N ASP A 393 26.66 18.15 3.70
CA ASP A 393 25.62 17.32 3.08
C ASP A 393 24.21 17.93 3.23
N GLN A 394 23.60 18.34 2.11
CA GLN A 394 22.33 19.09 2.12
C GLN A 394 21.13 18.27 2.67
N PRO A 395 20.89 17.02 2.25
CA PRO A 395 19.90 16.13 2.88
C PRO A 395 20.02 16.06 4.41
N LEU A 396 21.24 15.91 4.93
CA LEU A 396 21.50 15.86 6.37
C LEU A 396 21.22 17.21 7.05
N VAL A 397 21.68 18.32 6.48
CA VAL A 397 21.41 19.68 6.98
C VAL A 397 19.90 19.93 7.10
N ASN A 398 19.12 19.55 6.09
CA ASN A 398 17.67 19.68 6.14
C ASN A 398 17.06 18.74 7.19
N ALA A 399 17.50 17.48 7.24
CA ALA A 399 16.94 16.50 8.18
C ALA A 399 17.21 16.87 9.66
N LEU A 400 18.34 17.52 9.97
CA LEU A 400 18.65 18.05 11.31
C LEU A 400 17.62 19.05 11.82
N ALA A 401 16.92 19.75 10.92
CA ALA A 401 15.86 20.68 11.29
C ALA A 401 14.66 20.02 11.98
N LYS A 402 14.50 18.69 11.87
CA LYS A 402 13.47 17.94 12.61
C LYS A 402 13.82 17.73 14.09
N ALA A 403 15.10 17.89 14.47
CA ALA A 403 15.57 17.66 15.83
C ALA A 403 15.24 18.84 16.77
N SER A 404 15.18 18.56 18.08
CA SER A 404 15.08 19.62 19.09
C SER A 404 16.45 20.26 19.30
N LEU A 405 16.65 21.43 18.71
CA LEU A 405 17.91 22.19 18.73
C LEU A 405 17.79 23.43 19.63
N SER A 406 18.91 23.89 20.15
CA SER A 406 19.05 25.20 20.78
C SER A 406 19.04 26.31 19.73
N ILE A 407 18.81 27.55 20.17
CA ILE A 407 18.78 28.71 19.27
C ILE A 407 20.11 28.89 18.52
N ASP A 408 21.26 28.69 19.19
CA ASP A 408 22.59 28.83 18.58
C ASP A 408 22.85 27.77 17.49
N GLU A 409 22.40 26.53 17.73
CA GLU A 409 22.50 25.43 16.75
C GLU A 409 21.62 25.72 15.52
N ILE A 410 20.42 26.28 15.72
CA ILE A 410 19.54 26.70 14.63
C ILE A 410 20.15 27.86 13.85
N GLU A 411 20.71 28.87 14.52
CA GLU A 411 21.38 30.00 13.86
C GLU A 411 22.54 29.57 12.97
N ALA A 412 23.28 28.53 13.39
CA ALA A 412 24.36 27.96 12.58
C ALA A 412 23.83 27.22 11.33
N LEU A 413 22.66 26.56 11.44
CA LEU A 413 22.07 25.77 10.35
C LEU A 413 21.24 26.61 9.38
N LEU A 414 20.50 27.61 9.87
CA LEU A 414 19.49 28.35 9.13
C LEU A 414 20.00 28.93 7.79
N PRO A 415 21.21 29.51 7.68
CA PRO A 415 21.72 30.03 6.40
C PRO A 415 21.98 28.96 5.33
N ARG A 416 21.99 27.69 5.71
CA ARG A 416 22.37 26.54 4.89
C ARG A 416 21.18 25.62 4.59
N MET A 417 20.04 25.86 5.24
CA MET A 417 18.80 25.16 4.93
C MET A 417 18.25 25.62 3.59
N ASP A 418 17.73 24.68 2.81
CA ASP A 418 16.93 25.00 1.64
C ASP A 418 15.43 25.05 2.00
N ARG A 419 14.57 25.03 0.99
CA ARG A 419 13.11 24.98 1.14
C ARG A 419 12.66 23.90 2.12
N MET A 420 13.17 22.68 2.00
CA MET A 420 12.77 21.53 2.81
C MET A 420 13.25 21.65 4.25
N GLY A 421 14.47 22.16 4.46
CA GLY A 421 14.99 22.41 5.81
C GLY A 421 14.13 23.40 6.60
N HIS A 422 13.65 24.47 5.95
CA HIS A 422 12.72 25.42 6.58
C HIS A 422 11.38 24.78 6.96
N ILE A 423 10.81 23.92 6.09
CA ILE A 423 9.57 23.18 6.39
C ILE A 423 9.76 22.32 7.63
N TYR A 424 10.84 21.53 7.66
CA TYR A 424 11.14 20.64 8.79
C TYR A 424 11.38 21.39 10.11
N LEU A 425 12.06 22.54 10.07
CA LEU A 425 12.25 23.40 11.24
C LEU A 425 10.91 23.91 11.78
N ALA A 426 10.07 24.45 10.89
CA ALA A 426 8.77 24.98 11.26
C ALA A 426 7.84 23.90 11.81
N GLU A 427 7.83 22.72 11.21
CA GLU A 427 7.09 21.55 11.70
C GLU A 427 7.58 21.12 13.10
N SER A 428 8.90 21.12 13.34
CA SER A 428 9.44 20.81 14.67
C SER A 428 9.00 21.83 15.73
N LEU A 429 9.03 23.13 15.41
CA LEU A 429 8.57 24.18 16.32
C LEU A 429 7.08 24.03 16.67
N TRP A 430 6.26 23.68 15.69
CA TRP A 430 4.84 23.41 15.88
C TRP A 430 4.61 22.19 16.79
N ARG A 431 5.30 21.08 16.55
CA ARG A 431 5.23 19.88 17.42
C ARG A 431 5.71 20.18 18.85
N GLN A 432 6.72 21.04 19.00
CA GLN A 432 7.19 21.50 20.30
C GLN A 432 6.14 22.35 21.03
N ALA A 433 5.45 23.26 20.33
CA ALA A 433 4.39 24.07 20.91
C ALA A 433 3.19 23.23 21.39
N LEU A 434 2.89 22.12 20.70
CA LEU A 434 1.85 21.17 21.08
C LEU A 434 2.27 20.22 22.22
N GLY A 435 3.54 20.24 22.65
CA GLY A 435 4.07 19.25 23.61
C GLY A 435 4.28 17.86 23.02
N ALA A 436 4.12 17.69 21.70
CA ALA A 436 4.33 16.44 20.97
C ALA A 436 5.82 16.16 20.68
N GLN A 437 6.68 17.17 20.82
CA GLN A 437 8.13 17.07 20.77
C GLN A 437 8.74 17.88 21.92
N PRO A 438 9.79 17.41 22.60
CA PRO A 438 10.39 18.20 23.67
C PRO A 438 11.22 19.36 23.13
N ALA A 439 11.32 20.43 23.92
CA ALA A 439 11.91 21.69 23.50
C ALA A 439 13.17 22.03 24.32
N ARG A 440 14.29 22.29 23.64
CA ARG A 440 15.49 22.91 24.25
C ARG A 440 15.37 24.41 24.42
N MET A 441 14.53 25.04 23.61
CA MET A 441 14.23 26.47 23.66
C MET A 441 13.06 26.73 24.61
N ASP A 442 13.14 27.83 25.37
CA ASP A 442 11.98 28.33 26.08
C ASP A 442 10.93 28.94 25.12
N THR A 443 9.76 29.28 25.65
CA THR A 443 8.66 29.82 24.84
C THR A 443 9.03 31.15 24.18
N GLU A 444 9.81 32.01 24.84
CA GLU A 444 10.18 33.32 24.29
C GLU A 444 11.13 33.15 23.10
N GLN A 445 12.15 32.30 23.25
CA GLN A 445 13.09 31.96 22.19
C GLN A 445 12.39 31.35 20.97
N ARG A 446 11.42 30.45 21.18
CA ARG A 446 10.62 29.88 20.08
C ARG A 446 9.84 30.96 19.33
N VAL A 447 9.17 31.87 20.05
CA VAL A 447 8.41 32.96 19.43
C VAL A 447 9.33 33.91 18.64
N GLN A 448 10.51 34.26 19.18
CA GLN A 448 11.49 35.08 18.46
C GLN A 448 11.96 34.42 17.15
N LEU A 449 12.21 33.11 17.19
CA LEU A 449 12.59 32.35 16.00
C LEU A 449 11.45 32.29 14.97
N ILE A 450 10.22 32.06 15.41
CA ILE A 450 9.03 32.08 14.55
C ILE A 450 8.88 33.46 13.87
N ASP A 451 9.03 34.55 14.62
CA ASP A 451 8.94 35.91 14.07
C ASP A 451 9.97 36.15 12.97
N ARG A 452 11.20 35.65 13.17
CA ARG A 452 12.25 35.72 12.16
C ARG A 452 11.90 34.89 10.92
N LEU A 453 11.41 33.67 11.10
CA LEU A 453 10.98 32.79 10.01
C LEU A 453 9.86 33.45 9.18
N LEU A 454 8.79 33.93 9.84
CA LEU A 454 7.67 34.61 9.17
C LEU A 454 8.12 35.87 8.41
N SER A 455 9.18 36.54 8.86
CA SER A 455 9.74 37.74 8.23
C SER A 455 10.68 37.44 7.05
N MET A 456 10.98 36.17 6.73
CA MET A 456 11.89 35.82 5.64
C MET A 456 11.24 36.07 4.26
N PRO A 457 11.87 36.87 3.37
CA PRO A 457 11.26 37.29 2.09
C PRO A 457 10.95 36.18 1.08
N LYS A 458 11.51 34.98 1.25
CA LYS A 458 11.37 33.84 0.33
C LYS A 458 11.10 32.53 1.09
N MET A 459 10.46 32.62 2.25
CA MET A 459 10.05 31.42 2.97
C MET A 459 8.96 30.70 2.19
N ASP A 460 9.08 29.37 2.11
CA ASP A 460 8.04 28.52 1.53
C ASP A 460 6.71 28.67 2.26
N GLY A 461 5.60 28.60 1.51
CA GLY A 461 4.25 28.73 2.07
C GLY A 461 3.91 27.67 3.12
N ILE A 462 4.34 26.42 2.94
CA ILE A 462 4.11 25.34 3.92
C ILE A 462 4.91 25.62 5.20
N ALA A 463 6.18 25.99 5.05
CA ALA A 463 7.04 26.32 6.18
C ALA A 463 6.49 27.51 6.98
N ARG A 464 6.02 28.56 6.27
CA ARG A 464 5.41 29.75 6.88
C ARG A 464 4.15 29.39 7.65
N THR A 465 3.32 28.51 7.09
CA THR A 465 2.11 27.99 7.75
C THR A 465 2.44 27.25 9.05
N TYR A 466 3.38 26.30 9.04
CA TYR A 466 3.76 25.60 10.27
C TYR A 466 4.34 26.53 11.33
N ALA A 467 5.16 27.51 10.92
CA ALA A 467 5.73 28.49 11.84
C ALA A 467 4.62 29.34 12.50
N PHE A 468 3.61 29.75 11.73
CA PHE A 468 2.45 30.46 12.25
C PHE A 468 1.62 29.60 13.21
N LEU A 469 1.37 28.33 12.87
CA LEU A 469 0.61 27.39 13.71
C LEU A 469 1.31 27.04 15.02
N ALA A 470 2.63 27.24 15.11
CA ALA A 470 3.40 27.06 16.34
C ALA A 470 3.14 28.15 17.40
N LEU A 471 2.46 29.24 17.03
CA LEU A 471 2.07 30.33 17.92
C LEU A 471 0.73 30.03 18.61
N ASP A 472 0.51 30.60 19.79
CA ASP A 472 -0.82 30.57 20.43
C ASP A 472 -1.83 31.52 19.76
N GLY A 473 -3.13 31.38 20.06
CA GLY A 473 -4.18 32.16 19.39
C GLY A 473 -4.03 33.68 19.49
N ALA A 474 -3.54 34.21 20.63
CA ALA A 474 -3.32 35.64 20.78
C ALA A 474 -2.11 36.12 19.96
N GLN A 475 -1.06 35.29 19.89
CA GLN A 475 0.13 35.55 19.09
C GLN A 475 -0.17 35.47 17.58
N GLN A 476 -0.98 34.51 17.16
CA GLN A 476 -1.48 34.35 15.78
C GLN A 476 -2.26 35.59 15.35
N ALA A 477 -3.22 36.04 16.17
CA ALA A 477 -4.02 37.24 15.88
C ALA A 477 -3.16 38.50 15.69
N ALA A 478 -2.09 38.65 16.48
CA ALA A 478 -1.17 39.79 16.37
C ALA A 478 -0.28 39.77 15.12
N ARG A 479 -0.20 38.65 14.40
CA ARG A 479 0.75 38.40 13.30
C ARG A 479 0.09 37.99 11.99
N ILE A 480 -1.24 38.01 11.93
CA ILE A 480 -2.01 37.58 10.76
C ILE A 480 -1.64 38.35 9.50
N GLU A 481 -1.29 39.65 9.61
CA GLU A 481 -0.82 40.49 8.50
C GLU A 481 0.52 40.04 7.90
N LEU A 482 1.35 39.28 8.64
CA LEU A 482 2.60 38.73 8.11
C LEU A 482 2.37 37.59 7.10
N LEU A 483 1.16 37.00 7.10
CA LEU A 483 0.74 36.04 6.07
C LEU A 483 0.53 36.73 4.71
N GLU A 484 0.16 38.02 4.68
CA GLU A 484 -0.08 38.77 3.43
C GLU A 484 1.20 39.06 2.63
N GLN A 485 2.38 38.89 3.24
CA GLN A 485 3.66 39.31 2.69
C GLN A 485 4.40 38.21 1.90
N GLY A 486 3.78 37.05 1.63
CA GLY A 486 4.41 35.94 0.90
C GLY A 486 3.42 34.99 0.22
N ASP A 487 3.94 34.01 -0.55
CA ASP A 487 3.14 32.90 -1.10
C ASP A 487 2.73 31.97 0.04
N VAL A 488 1.49 32.09 0.51
CA VAL A 488 0.92 31.22 1.53
C VAL A 488 0.35 29.98 0.85
N ASP A 489 0.70 28.79 1.34
CA ASP A 489 -0.01 27.58 0.96
C ASP A 489 -1.32 27.50 1.75
N GLU A 490 -2.39 28.04 1.18
CA GLU A 490 -3.73 28.10 1.78
C GLU A 490 -4.22 26.70 2.19
N ARG A 491 -3.85 25.63 1.47
CA ARG A 491 -4.27 24.25 1.75
C ARG A 491 -3.79 23.73 3.10
N SER A 492 -2.64 24.20 3.58
CA SER A 492 -2.05 23.76 4.85
C SER A 492 -2.62 24.52 6.06
N LEU A 493 -3.01 25.80 5.90
CA LEU A 493 -3.69 26.57 6.96
C LEU A 493 -5.07 25.99 7.29
N VAL A 494 -5.69 25.44 6.25
CA VAL A 494 -7.10 25.07 6.17
C VAL A 494 -7.54 23.97 7.14
N ARG A 495 -6.68 23.02 7.54
CA ARG A 495 -7.08 21.97 8.50
C ARG A 495 -7.09 22.44 9.96
N LEU A 496 -6.42 23.56 10.26
CA LEU A 496 -6.08 24.00 11.63
C LEU A 496 -6.46 25.46 11.91
N VAL A 497 -7.39 26.03 11.13
CA VAL A 497 -7.75 27.45 11.18
C VAL A 497 -8.36 27.80 12.55
N ALA A 498 -7.68 28.65 13.32
CA ALA A 498 -8.27 29.35 14.46
C ALA A 498 -9.45 30.23 13.98
N PRO A 499 -10.50 30.44 14.78
CA PRO A 499 -11.68 31.23 14.40
C PRO A 499 -11.35 32.55 13.68
N GLU A 500 -10.33 33.26 14.15
CA GLU A 500 -9.86 34.55 13.63
C GLU A 500 -9.30 34.45 12.21
N VAL A 501 -8.61 33.35 11.89
CA VAL A 501 -8.04 33.11 10.56
C VAL A 501 -9.17 32.72 9.58
N ALA A 502 -10.18 31.99 10.05
CA ALA A 502 -11.33 31.62 9.22
C ALA A 502 -12.12 32.89 8.85
N ASP A 503 -12.33 33.78 9.82
CA ASP A 503 -13.02 35.06 9.61
C ASP A 503 -12.23 35.97 8.65
N TRP A 504 -10.89 35.98 8.76
CA TRP A 504 -10.04 36.70 7.81
C TRP A 504 -10.15 36.13 6.38
N MET A 505 -10.07 34.80 6.19
CA MET A 505 -10.18 34.15 4.87
C MET A 505 -11.55 34.39 4.22
N LEU A 506 -12.63 34.31 5.01
CA LEU A 506 -13.98 34.61 4.55
C LEU A 506 -14.11 36.08 4.13
N THR A 507 -13.56 37.00 4.91
CA THR A 507 -13.54 38.43 4.60
C THR A 507 -12.71 38.73 3.35
N HIS A 508 -11.57 38.06 3.17
CA HIS A 508 -10.73 38.21 1.99
C HIS A 508 -11.47 37.74 0.74
N SER A 509 -12.04 36.52 0.78
CA SER A 509 -12.80 35.91 -0.32
C SER A 509 -14.01 36.75 -0.73
N ASP A 510 -14.74 37.32 0.24
CA ASP A 510 -15.86 38.23 -0.05
C ASP A 510 -15.41 39.52 -0.74
N LYS A 511 -14.24 40.07 -0.37
CA LYS A 511 -13.67 41.28 -0.99
C LYS A 511 -13.13 41.04 -2.40
N THR A 512 -12.49 39.91 -2.64
CA THR A 512 -11.86 39.56 -3.93
C THR A 512 -12.83 38.90 -4.90
N GLY A 513 -13.95 38.35 -4.41
CA GLY A 513 -14.88 37.54 -5.19
C GLY A 513 -14.34 36.15 -5.53
N SER A 514 -13.30 35.69 -4.83
CA SER A 514 -12.73 34.35 -4.98
C SER A 514 -13.45 33.34 -4.09
N ALA A 515 -13.30 32.05 -4.38
CA ALA A 515 -13.79 31.01 -3.48
C ALA A 515 -12.83 30.85 -2.28
N PRO A 516 -13.34 30.59 -1.05
CA PRO A 516 -12.51 30.25 0.10
C PRO A 516 -12.01 28.79 0.00
N ILE A 517 -11.16 28.53 -1.00
CA ILE A 517 -10.61 27.19 -1.29
C ILE A 517 -9.89 26.64 -0.07
N GLY A 518 -10.07 25.34 0.15
CA GLY A 518 -9.59 24.59 1.28
C GLY A 518 -10.43 24.82 2.53
N LEU A 519 -10.86 26.04 2.87
CA LEU A 519 -11.50 26.34 4.17
C LEU A 519 -12.67 25.38 4.50
N GLY A 520 -13.37 24.90 3.47
CA GLY A 520 -14.37 23.85 3.56
C GLY A 520 -13.94 22.56 4.29
N LEU A 521 -12.67 22.16 4.21
CA LEU A 521 -12.09 20.97 4.88
C LEU A 521 -11.97 21.12 6.41
N ASN A 522 -12.18 22.32 6.95
CA ASN A 522 -12.06 22.55 8.38
C ASN A 522 -13.28 22.02 9.15
N ARG A 523 -13.10 20.87 9.81
CA ARG A 523 -14.11 20.21 10.65
C ARG A 523 -14.58 21.01 11.87
N GLY A 524 -13.82 22.03 12.26
CA GLY A 524 -14.13 22.91 13.39
C GLY A 524 -14.91 24.17 13.03
N LEU A 525 -15.33 24.35 11.77
CA LEU A 525 -16.15 25.50 11.40
C LEU A 525 -17.54 25.40 12.04
N SER A 526 -17.98 26.51 12.64
CA SER A 526 -19.36 26.62 13.08
C SER A 526 -20.33 26.51 11.90
N PRO A 527 -21.58 26.05 12.10
CA PRO A 527 -22.58 26.00 11.03
C PRO A 527 -22.81 27.34 10.31
N GLU A 528 -22.58 28.47 10.99
CA GLU A 528 -22.62 29.78 10.37
C GLU A 528 -21.47 29.99 9.37
N ARG A 529 -20.23 29.66 9.76
CA ARG A 529 -19.06 29.76 8.87
C ARG A 529 -19.16 28.79 7.71
N GLN A 530 -19.61 27.55 7.92
CA GLN A 530 -19.85 26.59 6.84
C GLN A 530 -20.83 27.14 5.79
N ARG A 531 -21.93 27.77 6.24
CA ARG A 531 -22.88 28.45 5.34
C ARG A 531 -22.26 29.64 4.59
N GLN A 532 -21.36 30.39 5.23
CA GLN A 532 -20.62 31.47 4.56
C GLN A 532 -19.65 30.94 3.50
N VAL A 533 -18.90 29.88 3.79
CA VAL A 533 -18.03 29.19 2.82
C VAL A 533 -18.84 28.74 1.60
N LEU A 534 -19.97 28.08 1.83
CA LEU A 534 -20.87 27.64 0.75
C LEU A 534 -21.38 28.83 -0.08
N ALA A 535 -21.86 29.89 0.58
CA ALA A 535 -22.42 31.07 -0.09
C ALA A 535 -21.39 31.82 -0.95
N LEU A 536 -20.13 31.92 -0.48
CA LEU A 536 -19.04 32.51 -1.25
C LEU A 536 -18.62 31.61 -2.41
N SER A 537 -18.48 30.31 -2.17
CA SER A 537 -18.12 29.32 -3.21
C SER A 537 -19.11 29.32 -4.37
N LEU A 538 -20.41 29.38 -4.08
CA LEU A 538 -21.46 29.45 -5.12
C LEU A 538 -21.41 30.73 -5.97
N LYS A 539 -20.87 31.83 -5.43
CA LYS A 539 -20.71 33.11 -6.13
C LYS A 539 -19.39 33.21 -6.91
N ALA A 540 -18.41 32.39 -6.56
CA ALA A 540 -17.07 32.42 -7.15
C ALA A 540 -17.05 31.95 -8.63
N PRO A 541 -15.95 32.23 -9.37
CA PRO A 541 -15.71 31.71 -10.72
C PRO A 541 -15.80 30.18 -10.81
N GLU A 542 -16.18 29.65 -11.97
CA GLU A 542 -16.46 28.21 -12.17
C GLU A 542 -15.26 27.30 -11.83
N ASN A 543 -14.04 27.73 -12.18
CA ASN A 543 -12.80 27.01 -11.90
C ASN A 543 -12.49 26.89 -10.39
N GLU A 544 -12.89 27.87 -9.59
CA GLU A 544 -12.67 27.89 -8.14
C GLU A 544 -13.83 27.26 -7.38
N ARG A 545 -15.06 27.47 -7.87
CA ARG A 545 -16.29 26.95 -7.28
C ARG A 545 -16.25 25.43 -7.15
N ALA A 546 -15.87 24.73 -8.22
CA ALA A 546 -15.86 23.26 -8.21
C ALA A 546 -14.95 22.72 -7.10
N GLN A 547 -13.73 23.28 -6.98
CA GLN A 547 -12.79 22.90 -5.93
C GLN A 547 -13.32 23.23 -4.53
N ALA A 548 -13.82 24.44 -4.30
CA ALA A 548 -14.28 24.84 -2.97
C ALA A 548 -15.54 24.08 -2.50
N LEU A 549 -16.42 23.69 -3.43
CA LEU A 549 -17.56 22.83 -3.11
C LEU A 549 -17.10 21.39 -2.81
N ALA A 550 -16.09 20.88 -3.53
CA ALA A 550 -15.48 19.58 -3.24
C ALA A 550 -14.80 19.57 -1.86
N ASP A 551 -14.03 20.62 -1.54
CA ASP A 551 -13.41 20.79 -0.22
C ASP A 551 -14.43 20.79 0.93
N LEU A 552 -15.62 21.38 0.72
CA LEU A 552 -16.72 21.29 1.66
C LEU A 552 -17.30 19.86 1.71
N ALA A 553 -17.51 19.21 0.57
CA ALA A 553 -18.08 17.86 0.52
C ALA A 553 -17.23 16.80 1.24
N ASP A 554 -15.91 16.96 1.24
CA ASP A 554 -14.95 16.10 1.96
C ASP A 554 -14.93 16.33 3.49
N ASN A 555 -15.65 17.34 4.00
CA ASN A 555 -15.76 17.61 5.43
C ASN A 555 -16.88 16.78 6.08
N ASP A 556 -16.52 15.74 6.82
CA ASP A 556 -17.46 14.87 7.55
C ASP A 556 -18.20 15.54 8.73
N SER A 557 -17.86 16.79 9.08
CA SER A 557 -18.45 17.52 10.21
C SER A 557 -19.39 18.67 9.77
N LEU A 558 -19.94 18.57 8.56
CA LEU A 558 -20.87 19.56 8.04
C LEU A 558 -22.24 19.51 8.72
N ASP A 559 -22.81 20.70 8.89
CA ASP A 559 -24.21 20.87 9.27
C ASP A 559 -25.13 20.23 8.20
N PRO A 560 -26.16 19.46 8.60
CA PRO A 560 -27.04 18.77 7.66
C PRO A 560 -27.69 19.68 6.61
N ASP A 561 -27.95 20.95 6.93
CA ASP A 561 -28.51 21.91 5.97
C ASP A 561 -27.47 22.25 4.88
N VAL A 562 -26.18 22.30 5.23
CA VAL A 562 -25.08 22.54 4.28
C VAL A 562 -24.90 21.34 3.36
N VAL A 563 -24.93 20.11 3.90
CA VAL A 563 -24.90 18.87 3.10
C VAL A 563 -26.09 18.81 2.13
N GLY A 564 -27.29 19.14 2.60
CA GLY A 564 -28.49 19.20 1.76
C GLY A 564 -28.36 20.22 0.62
N ALA A 565 -27.78 21.39 0.90
CA ALA A 565 -27.55 22.42 -0.11
C ALA A 565 -26.47 22.02 -1.13
N LEU A 566 -25.39 21.36 -0.70
CA LEU A 566 -24.36 20.79 -1.59
C LEU A 566 -24.96 19.74 -2.52
N MET A 567 -25.76 18.81 -1.98
CA MET A 567 -26.44 17.80 -2.80
C MET A 567 -27.40 18.45 -3.81
N HIS A 568 -28.16 19.47 -3.40
CA HIS A 568 -29.04 20.18 -4.32
C HIS A 568 -28.26 20.81 -5.49
N GLU A 569 -27.10 21.41 -5.21
CA GLU A 569 -26.24 21.99 -6.23
C GLU A 569 -25.58 20.92 -7.12
N ALA A 570 -25.07 19.82 -6.54
CA ALA A 570 -24.51 18.70 -7.30
C ALA A 570 -25.54 18.10 -8.26
N LEU A 571 -26.78 17.90 -7.80
CA LEU A 571 -27.89 17.48 -8.65
C LEU A 571 -28.18 18.54 -9.72
N ARG A 572 -28.20 19.84 -9.40
CA ARG A 572 -28.42 20.93 -10.38
C ARG A 572 -27.38 20.89 -11.50
N LEU A 573 -26.10 20.67 -11.16
CA LEU A 573 -24.98 20.60 -12.11
C LEU A 573 -24.99 19.29 -12.93
N GLY A 574 -25.51 18.21 -12.34
CA GLY A 574 -25.59 16.87 -12.92
C GLY A 574 -24.33 16.06 -12.66
N LEU A 575 -24.52 14.82 -12.20
CA LEU A 575 -23.46 13.86 -11.88
C LEU A 575 -22.31 13.78 -12.93
N PRO A 576 -22.56 13.84 -14.26
CA PRO A 576 -21.48 13.68 -15.25
C PRO A 576 -20.60 14.93 -15.47
N ARG A 577 -20.92 16.09 -14.87
CA ARG A 577 -20.22 17.36 -15.19
C ARG A 577 -19.14 17.76 -14.19
N HIS A 578 -19.15 17.21 -12.98
CA HIS A 578 -18.13 17.41 -11.96
C HIS A 578 -17.98 16.10 -11.18
N THR A 579 -17.10 15.23 -11.67
CA THR A 579 -16.82 13.90 -11.08
C THR A 579 -16.49 14.04 -9.60
N ASP A 580 -15.61 14.97 -9.24
CA ASP A 580 -15.04 15.03 -7.90
C ASP A 580 -16.07 15.40 -6.81
N LEU A 581 -16.99 16.34 -7.07
CA LEU A 581 -18.01 16.75 -6.10
C LEU A 581 -19.10 15.68 -5.91
N ALA A 582 -19.53 15.05 -7.00
CA ALA A 582 -20.56 14.03 -6.95
C ALA A 582 -20.03 12.75 -6.28
N ASP A 583 -18.83 12.31 -6.66
CA ASP A 583 -18.19 11.13 -6.12
C ASP A 583 -17.94 11.31 -4.61
N GLN A 584 -17.37 12.45 -4.19
CA GLN A 584 -17.19 12.76 -2.77
C GLN A 584 -18.49 12.77 -1.97
N LEU A 585 -19.58 13.34 -2.51
CA LEU A 585 -20.87 13.36 -1.83
C LEU A 585 -21.55 11.99 -1.77
N LEU A 586 -21.37 11.14 -2.79
CA LEU A 586 -21.91 9.78 -2.82
C LEU A 586 -21.12 8.83 -1.90
N ASP A 587 -19.82 9.05 -1.75
CA ASP A 587 -18.95 8.32 -0.82
C ASP A 587 -19.19 8.70 0.65
N ARG A 588 -19.93 9.78 0.92
CA ARG A 588 -20.34 10.12 2.28
C ARG A 588 -21.30 9.06 2.83
N GLY A 589 -20.98 8.51 3.99
CA GLY A 589 -21.86 7.55 4.66
C GLY A 589 -23.01 8.18 5.47
N ASP A 590 -23.18 9.50 5.48
CA ASP A 590 -24.04 10.23 6.43
C ASP A 590 -25.04 11.19 5.76
N LEU A 591 -25.38 10.98 4.49
CA LEU A 591 -26.27 11.90 3.78
C LEU A 591 -27.63 12.03 4.48
N PRO A 592 -28.16 13.25 4.66
CA PRO A 592 -29.46 13.45 5.29
C PRO A 592 -30.56 12.84 4.41
N LYS A 593 -31.64 12.34 5.05
CA LYS A 593 -32.74 11.68 4.34
C LYS A 593 -33.28 12.49 3.15
N ALA A 594 -33.41 13.81 3.30
CA ALA A 594 -33.89 14.69 2.23
C ALA A 594 -32.97 14.68 0.99
N ALA A 595 -31.65 14.54 1.18
CA ALA A 595 -30.68 14.38 0.09
C ALA A 595 -30.84 13.03 -0.60
N LEU A 596 -31.01 11.95 0.16
CA LEU A 596 -31.27 10.60 -0.37
C LEU A 596 -32.58 10.56 -1.17
N ASP A 597 -33.65 11.15 -0.64
CA ASP A 597 -34.94 11.25 -1.32
C ASP A 597 -34.81 12.03 -2.65
N ALA A 598 -34.04 13.13 -2.67
CA ALA A 598 -33.80 13.90 -3.89
C ALA A 598 -32.96 13.14 -4.93
N LEU A 599 -31.93 12.40 -4.48
CA LEU A 599 -31.08 11.56 -5.32
C LEU A 599 -31.92 10.47 -6.01
N VAL A 600 -32.71 9.73 -5.23
CA VAL A 600 -33.60 8.67 -5.73
C VAL A 600 -34.69 9.26 -6.65
N ALA A 601 -35.30 10.39 -6.29
CA ALA A 601 -36.33 11.02 -7.12
C ALA A 601 -35.80 11.43 -8.50
N ARG A 602 -34.53 11.81 -8.60
CA ARG A 602 -33.92 12.28 -9.85
C ARG A 602 -33.41 11.15 -10.73
N HIS A 603 -32.73 10.17 -10.13
CA HIS A 603 -31.97 9.15 -10.87
C HIS A 603 -32.58 7.74 -10.79
N GLY A 604 -33.48 7.51 -9.82
CA GLY A 604 -33.94 6.16 -9.49
C GLY A 604 -32.81 5.30 -8.91
N TYR A 605 -33.06 3.99 -8.83
CA TYR A 605 -32.11 3.00 -8.32
C TYR A 605 -31.19 2.48 -9.42
N ILE A 606 -30.46 3.38 -10.07
CA ILE A 606 -29.30 2.98 -10.90
C ILE A 606 -28.20 2.41 -10.02
N GLU A 607 -27.21 1.75 -10.61
CA GLU A 607 -26.19 0.99 -9.89
C GLU A 607 -25.48 1.82 -8.80
N ASP A 608 -24.97 3.00 -9.16
CA ASP A 608 -24.24 3.88 -8.25
C ASP A 608 -25.13 4.40 -7.11
N VAL A 609 -26.39 4.73 -7.39
CA VAL A 609 -27.35 5.18 -6.36
C VAL A 609 -27.73 4.03 -5.43
N ALA A 610 -27.92 2.83 -5.98
CA ALA A 610 -28.18 1.64 -5.17
C ALA A 610 -26.99 1.34 -4.25
N LEU A 611 -25.77 1.35 -4.79
CA LEU A 611 -24.54 1.15 -4.03
C LEU A 611 -24.39 2.20 -2.92
N THR A 612 -24.59 3.47 -3.27
CA THR A 612 -24.56 4.59 -2.32
C THR A 612 -25.49 4.31 -1.16
N LEU A 613 -26.76 3.99 -1.42
CA LEU A 613 -27.79 3.77 -0.39
C LEU A 613 -27.46 2.62 0.57
N LEU A 614 -26.77 1.57 0.10
CA LEU A 614 -26.37 0.45 0.95
C LEU A 614 -25.37 0.86 2.03
N PHE A 615 -24.58 1.89 1.77
CA PHE A 615 -23.58 2.42 2.70
C PHE A 615 -24.00 3.77 3.30
N GLN A 616 -25.31 4.04 3.42
CA GLN A 616 -25.82 5.22 4.12
C GLN A 616 -26.32 4.88 5.52
N ALA A 617 -25.79 5.60 6.50
CA ALA A 617 -26.19 5.53 7.89
C ALA A 617 -27.67 5.90 8.12
N HIS A 618 -28.25 6.72 7.23
CA HIS A 618 -29.61 7.26 7.39
C HIS A 618 -30.60 6.76 6.33
N ALA A 619 -30.24 5.74 5.55
CA ALA A 619 -31.19 5.14 4.61
C ALA A 619 -32.30 4.39 5.36
N ASP A 620 -33.55 4.62 4.99
CA ASP A 620 -34.68 3.91 5.57
C ASP A 620 -34.92 2.55 4.88
N ALA A 621 -35.80 1.74 5.47
CA ALA A 621 -36.12 0.42 4.93
C ALA A 621 -36.70 0.48 3.51
N ASP A 622 -37.40 1.54 3.13
CA ASP A 622 -38.00 1.67 1.79
C ASP A 622 -36.97 2.10 0.73
N GLN A 623 -35.90 2.76 1.15
CA GLN A 623 -34.73 3.06 0.33
C GLN A 623 -33.78 1.86 0.20
N LEU A 624 -33.58 1.09 1.28
CA LEU A 624 -32.66 -0.05 1.26
C LEU A 624 -33.19 -1.25 0.47
N LYS A 625 -34.49 -1.60 0.57
CA LYS A 625 -35.01 -2.80 -0.12
C LYS A 625 -34.76 -2.79 -1.64
N PRO A 626 -35.06 -1.70 -2.37
CA PRO A 626 -34.80 -1.66 -3.81
C PRO A 626 -33.30 -1.62 -4.13
N ALA A 627 -32.48 -0.99 -3.28
CA ALA A 627 -31.02 -0.98 -3.42
C ALA A 627 -30.43 -2.38 -3.26
N VAL A 628 -30.83 -3.12 -2.22
CA VAL A 628 -30.44 -4.51 -1.97
C VAL A 628 -30.84 -5.40 -3.15
N ALA A 629 -32.08 -5.27 -3.64
CA ALA A 629 -32.56 -6.04 -4.78
C ALA A 629 -31.81 -5.71 -6.10
N ARG A 630 -31.28 -4.50 -6.24
CA ARG A 630 -30.53 -4.07 -7.43
C ARG A 630 -29.08 -4.55 -7.41
N TRP A 631 -28.45 -4.58 -6.23
CA TRP A 631 -27.03 -4.86 -6.03
C TRP A 631 -26.75 -6.35 -5.85
N TYR A 632 -27.44 -7.00 -4.91
CA TYR A 632 -27.22 -8.41 -4.59
C TYR A 632 -27.99 -9.30 -5.57
N LYS A 633 -27.32 -9.71 -6.65
CA LYS A 633 -27.86 -10.60 -7.69
C LYS A 633 -27.45 -12.08 -7.52
N HIS A 634 -26.52 -12.39 -6.62
CA HIS A 634 -26.12 -13.77 -6.32
C HIS A 634 -27.25 -14.51 -5.57
N GLU A 635 -27.48 -15.79 -5.92
CA GLU A 635 -28.68 -16.53 -5.52
C GLU A 635 -28.90 -16.59 -3.99
N ASP A 636 -27.83 -16.71 -3.19
CA ASP A 636 -27.96 -16.91 -1.74
C ASP A 636 -28.39 -15.64 -0.99
N VAL A 637 -27.71 -14.51 -1.21
CA VAL A 637 -28.04 -13.22 -0.57
C VAL A 637 -29.37 -12.66 -1.10
N ALA A 638 -29.59 -12.77 -2.41
CA ALA A 638 -30.83 -12.29 -3.05
C ALA A 638 -32.07 -13.05 -2.53
N SER A 639 -31.95 -14.37 -2.35
CA SER A 639 -33.03 -15.22 -1.84
C SER A 639 -33.38 -14.86 -0.40
N GLU A 640 -32.37 -14.70 0.47
CA GLU A 640 -32.59 -14.30 1.86
C GLU A 640 -33.19 -12.89 1.95
N ALA A 641 -32.65 -11.92 1.23
CA ALA A 641 -33.18 -10.55 1.17
C ALA A 641 -34.65 -10.50 0.71
N ALA A 642 -35.03 -11.34 -0.26
CA ALA A 642 -36.42 -11.44 -0.73
C ALA A 642 -37.38 -11.88 0.37
N THR A 643 -36.93 -12.71 1.34
CA THR A 643 -37.77 -13.09 2.49
C THR A 643 -38.02 -11.93 3.46
N LEU A 644 -37.10 -10.96 3.50
CA LEU A 644 -37.19 -9.79 4.37
C LEU A 644 -37.95 -8.61 3.74
N ALA A 645 -38.16 -8.61 2.41
CA ALA A 645 -38.72 -7.48 1.66
C ALA A 645 -40.11 -7.03 2.11
N GLY A 646 -40.90 -7.92 2.75
CA GLY A 646 -42.22 -7.59 3.30
C GLY A 646 -42.19 -6.88 4.66
N LEU A 647 -41.05 -6.85 5.33
CA LEU A 647 -40.88 -6.22 6.65
C LEU A 647 -40.77 -4.68 6.51
N GLN A 648 -41.11 -3.97 7.58
CA GLN A 648 -41.21 -2.50 7.58
C GLN A 648 -40.51 -1.92 8.80
N GLY A 649 -39.89 -0.74 8.64
CA GLY A 649 -39.20 -0.02 9.71
C GLY A 649 -38.23 -0.91 10.50
N GLU A 650 -38.28 -0.86 11.82
CA GLU A 650 -37.42 -1.64 12.72
C GLU A 650 -37.49 -3.15 12.48
N ALA A 651 -38.65 -3.69 12.08
CA ALA A 651 -38.79 -5.12 11.81
C ALA A 651 -37.89 -5.58 10.65
N TYR A 652 -37.62 -4.70 9.68
CA TYR A 652 -36.67 -4.98 8.60
C TYR A 652 -35.23 -5.04 9.11
N PHE A 653 -34.82 -4.10 9.97
CA PHE A 653 -33.49 -4.09 10.57
C PHE A 653 -33.25 -5.26 11.53
N HIS A 654 -34.27 -5.70 12.28
CA HIS A 654 -34.23 -6.97 13.03
C HIS A 654 -33.98 -8.18 12.12
N GLY A 655 -34.59 -8.17 10.93
CA GLY A 655 -34.39 -9.21 9.92
C GLY A 655 -32.96 -9.21 9.37
N LEU A 656 -32.44 -8.03 9.02
CA LEU A 656 -31.08 -7.86 8.52
C LEU A 656 -30.03 -8.28 9.55
N ALA A 657 -30.14 -7.83 10.81
CA ALA A 657 -29.18 -8.16 11.87
C ALA A 657 -29.13 -9.65 12.23
N LYS A 658 -30.18 -10.42 11.88
CA LYS A 658 -30.28 -11.87 12.14
C LYS A 658 -30.15 -12.70 10.86
N ALA A 659 -29.78 -12.07 9.74
CA ALA A 659 -29.59 -12.76 8.48
C ALA A 659 -28.41 -13.74 8.56
N LYS A 660 -28.48 -14.82 7.79
CA LYS A 660 -27.38 -15.78 7.64
C LYS A 660 -26.24 -15.18 6.82
N SER A 661 -26.58 -14.40 5.79
CA SER A 661 -25.62 -13.63 5.00
C SER A 661 -24.94 -12.56 5.85
N PRO A 662 -23.58 -12.54 5.92
CA PRO A 662 -22.86 -11.48 6.60
C PRO A 662 -23.05 -10.11 5.95
N GLU A 663 -23.24 -10.06 4.63
CA GLU A 663 -23.49 -8.81 3.89
C GLU A 663 -24.79 -8.12 4.37
N LEU A 664 -25.85 -8.89 4.62
CA LEU A 664 -27.10 -8.32 5.17
C LEU A 664 -26.96 -7.88 6.62
N ARG A 665 -26.16 -8.59 7.44
CA ARG A 665 -25.85 -8.17 8.81
C ARG A 665 -25.00 -6.91 8.84
N GLU A 666 -24.05 -6.77 7.93
CA GLU A 666 -23.24 -5.57 7.77
C GLU A 666 -24.10 -4.34 7.46
N LEU A 667 -25.12 -4.46 6.58
CA LEU A 667 -26.07 -3.37 6.30
C LEU A 667 -26.80 -2.92 7.58
N ALA A 668 -27.21 -3.85 8.44
CA ALA A 668 -27.79 -3.50 9.73
C ALA A 668 -26.75 -2.82 10.63
N ALA A 669 -25.54 -3.36 10.69
CA ALA A 669 -24.45 -2.84 11.51
C ALA A 669 -24.01 -1.43 11.11
N PHE A 670 -24.08 -1.07 9.83
CA PHE A 670 -23.72 0.25 9.35
C PHE A 670 -24.82 1.32 9.56
N ASN A 671 -26.10 0.92 9.53
CA ASN A 671 -27.22 1.87 9.55
C ASN A 671 -27.52 2.42 10.96
N HIS A 672 -27.49 3.74 11.15
CA HIS A 672 -27.77 4.40 12.44
C HIS A 672 -29.25 4.30 12.87
N GLY A 673 -30.15 3.86 11.99
CA GLY A 673 -31.53 3.53 12.30
C GLY A 673 -31.72 2.12 12.89
N THR A 674 -30.64 1.33 13.00
CA THR A 674 -30.69 0.00 13.60
C THR A 674 -31.01 0.09 15.10
N PRO A 675 -32.00 -0.66 15.61
CA PRO A 675 -32.36 -0.65 17.02
C PRO A 675 -31.16 -0.91 17.96
N ALA A 676 -30.99 -0.06 18.97
CA ALA A 676 -29.81 -0.05 19.84
C ALA A 676 -29.59 -1.37 20.58
N GLU A 677 -30.65 -2.14 20.84
CA GLU A 677 -30.59 -3.44 21.48
C GLU A 677 -29.93 -4.53 20.62
N LEU A 678 -29.79 -4.32 19.30
CA LEU A 678 -29.14 -5.26 18.38
C LEU A 678 -27.63 -5.05 18.26
N ILE A 679 -27.15 -3.87 18.65
CA ILE A 679 -25.74 -3.50 18.50
C ILE A 679 -24.80 -4.46 19.27
N PRO A 680 -25.08 -4.88 20.52
CA PRO A 680 -24.22 -5.85 21.22
C PRO A 680 -24.01 -7.15 20.45
N ASP A 681 -25.06 -7.68 19.80
CA ASP A 681 -24.97 -8.91 19.02
C ASP A 681 -24.12 -8.72 17.76
N LEU A 682 -24.26 -7.59 17.07
CA LEU A 682 -23.48 -7.25 15.87
C LEU A 682 -22.00 -6.94 16.17
N LEU A 683 -21.72 -6.40 17.36
CA LEU A 683 -20.35 -6.21 17.85
C LEU A 683 -19.65 -7.54 18.17
N ALA A 684 -20.43 -8.56 18.53
CA ALA A 684 -19.96 -9.91 18.82
C ALA A 684 -20.03 -10.85 17.60
N ASP A 685 -20.29 -10.30 16.40
CA ASP A 685 -20.43 -11.10 15.17
C ASP A 685 -19.15 -11.88 14.84
N GLU A 686 -19.30 -13.03 14.21
CA GLU A 686 -18.17 -13.87 13.79
C GLU A 686 -17.34 -13.21 12.66
N VAL A 687 -17.97 -12.38 11.82
CA VAL A 687 -17.34 -11.70 10.69
C VAL A 687 -16.77 -10.34 11.10
N ALA A 688 -15.52 -10.06 10.72
CA ALA A 688 -14.79 -8.87 11.15
C ALA A 688 -15.39 -7.56 10.61
N GLU A 689 -15.87 -7.58 9.38
CA GLU A 689 -16.51 -6.46 8.68
C GLU A 689 -17.80 -6.03 9.39
N VAL A 690 -18.61 -6.99 9.86
CA VAL A 690 -19.83 -6.72 10.63
C VAL A 690 -19.49 -6.05 11.97
N ARG A 691 -18.47 -6.57 12.68
CA ARG A 691 -18.00 -5.96 13.93
C ARG A 691 -17.48 -4.55 13.72
N TYR A 692 -16.72 -4.33 12.64
CA TYR A 692 -16.19 -3.02 12.27
C TYR A 692 -17.31 -2.02 11.99
N ALA A 693 -18.30 -2.39 11.18
CA ALA A 693 -19.46 -1.56 10.89
C ALA A 693 -20.25 -1.22 12.17
N ALA A 694 -20.50 -2.21 13.02
CA ALA A 694 -21.23 -2.01 14.28
C ALA A 694 -20.45 -1.11 15.26
N GLY A 695 -19.11 -1.15 15.22
CA GLY A 695 -18.22 -0.27 15.98
C GLY A 695 -18.33 1.22 15.66
N ARG A 696 -19.01 1.58 14.57
CA ARG A 696 -19.25 2.98 14.15
C ARG A 696 -20.62 3.53 14.59
N GLN A 697 -21.42 2.73 15.30
CA GLN A 697 -22.76 3.13 15.71
C GLN A 697 -22.74 4.27 16.73
N PRO A 698 -23.54 5.34 16.54
CA PRO A 698 -23.60 6.46 17.48
C PRO A 698 -24.24 6.09 18.82
N SER A 699 -24.94 4.95 18.88
CA SER A 699 -25.61 4.42 20.08
C SER A 699 -24.67 3.67 21.03
N LEU A 700 -23.39 3.51 20.67
CA LEU A 700 -22.40 2.81 21.50
C LEU A 700 -22.13 3.55 22.81
N THR A 701 -22.08 2.79 23.90
CA THR A 701 -21.60 3.27 25.19
C THR A 701 -20.07 3.25 25.27
N ALA A 702 -19.51 4.10 26.13
CA ALA A 702 -18.08 4.13 26.43
C ALA A 702 -17.54 2.75 26.86
N GLU A 703 -18.31 2.00 27.64
CA GLU A 703 -17.97 0.65 28.09
C GLU A 703 -17.92 -0.36 26.94
N GLN A 704 -18.87 -0.30 26.00
CA GLN A 704 -18.90 -1.19 24.82
C GLN A 704 -17.72 -0.91 23.88
N ILE A 705 -17.37 0.36 23.67
CA ILE A 705 -16.20 0.73 22.86
C ILE A 705 -14.90 0.22 23.51
N ALA A 706 -14.80 0.29 24.85
CA ALA A 706 -13.63 -0.21 25.58
C ALA A 706 -13.45 -1.73 25.49
N GLU A 707 -14.52 -2.47 25.29
CA GLU A 707 -14.52 -3.93 25.07
C GLU A 707 -14.06 -4.28 23.65
N LEU A 708 -14.41 -3.45 22.65
CA LEU A 708 -14.05 -3.61 21.24
C LEU A 708 -12.59 -3.30 20.92
N VAL A 709 -12.03 -2.23 21.49
CA VAL A 709 -10.62 -1.88 21.27
C VAL A 709 -9.68 -2.97 21.81
N GLY A 710 -10.13 -3.74 22.81
CA GLY A 710 -9.37 -4.87 23.37
C GLY A 710 -9.39 -6.15 22.54
N SER A 711 -10.25 -6.27 21.53
CA SER A 711 -10.46 -7.52 20.76
C SER A 711 -10.08 -7.41 19.28
N VAL A 712 -9.58 -6.25 18.83
CA VAL A 712 -9.49 -5.94 17.39
C VAL A 712 -8.14 -5.34 16.99
N GLY A 713 -7.36 -6.11 16.22
CA GLY A 713 -6.20 -5.61 15.46
C GLY A 713 -6.55 -4.91 14.13
N SER A 714 -7.84 -4.63 13.88
CA SER A 714 -8.36 -4.15 12.58
C SER A 714 -8.78 -2.68 12.52
N TRP A 715 -8.52 -1.87 13.55
CA TRP A 715 -8.71 -0.42 13.44
C TRP A 715 -7.61 0.16 12.56
N ARG A 716 -7.97 0.54 11.33
CA ARG A 716 -6.98 0.93 10.31
C ARG A 716 -6.22 2.20 10.68
N ASN A 717 -6.85 3.20 11.34
CA ASN A 717 -6.22 4.48 11.72
C ASN A 717 -6.87 5.17 12.96
N SER A 718 -6.19 6.18 13.52
CA SER A 718 -6.63 7.00 14.67
C SER A 718 -7.95 7.75 14.49
N TRP A 719 -8.34 7.99 13.24
CA TRP A 719 -9.46 8.84 12.85
C TRP A 719 -10.80 8.10 12.82
N ASP A 720 -10.77 6.77 12.83
CA ASP A 720 -11.96 5.92 12.81
C ASP A 720 -12.47 5.61 14.23
N MET A 721 -11.73 6.02 15.26
CA MET A 721 -12.06 5.81 16.66
C MET A 721 -13.08 6.85 17.17
N PRO A 722 -14.17 6.43 17.84
CA PRO A 722 -15.07 7.37 18.52
C PRO A 722 -14.35 8.14 19.65
N VAL A 723 -14.80 9.36 19.94
CA VAL A 723 -14.27 10.17 21.05
C VAL A 723 -14.60 9.51 22.39
N LEU A 724 -13.58 9.00 23.08
CA LEU A 724 -13.73 8.33 24.37
C LEU A 724 -13.43 9.26 25.57
N PRO A 725 -14.16 9.13 26.70
CA PRO A 725 -13.80 9.78 27.96
C PRO A 725 -12.41 9.36 28.46
N ALA A 726 -11.73 10.27 29.18
CA ALA A 726 -10.37 10.04 29.67
C ALA A 726 -10.26 8.81 30.61
N GLU A 727 -11.32 8.51 31.37
CA GLU A 727 -11.37 7.33 32.24
C GLU A 727 -11.35 6.02 31.44
N VAL A 728 -11.92 6.01 30.24
CA VAL A 728 -12.01 4.86 29.35
C VAL A 728 -10.67 4.59 28.68
N TRP A 729 -9.98 5.64 28.22
CA TRP A 729 -8.61 5.55 27.73
C TRP A 729 -7.66 5.01 28.79
N THR A 730 -7.82 5.47 30.05
CA THR A 730 -7.03 4.98 31.18
C THR A 730 -7.24 3.48 31.43
N ALA A 731 -8.49 2.99 31.32
CA ALA A 731 -8.81 1.58 31.45
C ALA A 731 -8.26 0.71 30.29
N LEU A 732 -8.31 1.22 29.06
CA LEU A 732 -7.73 0.57 27.87
C LEU A 732 -6.21 0.44 27.97
N LEU A 733 -5.51 1.53 28.31
CA LEU A 733 -4.05 1.56 28.47
C LEU A 733 -3.55 0.65 29.62
N ALA A 734 -4.39 0.41 30.63
CA ALA A 734 -4.09 -0.48 31.74
C ALA A 734 -4.22 -1.97 31.37
N ARG A 735 -5.08 -2.31 30.40
CA ARG A 735 -5.32 -3.68 29.91
C ARG A 735 -4.28 -4.15 28.89
N HIS A 736 -3.76 -3.26 28.04
CA HIS A 736 -2.66 -3.54 27.13
C HIS A 736 -1.31 -3.36 27.84
N GLN A 737 -0.76 -4.45 28.39
CA GLN A 737 0.56 -4.47 29.05
C GLN A 737 1.71 -4.91 28.14
N GLU A 738 1.42 -5.45 26.96
CA GLU A 738 2.42 -5.96 26.03
C GLU A 738 2.58 -4.99 24.85
N GLY A 739 3.80 -4.46 24.65
CA GLY A 739 4.17 -3.59 23.54
C GLY A 739 4.07 -2.08 23.82
N VAL A 740 5.23 -1.43 23.97
CA VAL A 740 5.33 0.04 24.11
C VAL A 740 4.79 0.76 22.87
N GLY A 741 4.95 0.17 21.67
CA GLY A 741 4.43 0.73 20.41
C GLY A 741 2.91 0.81 20.34
N ALA A 742 2.20 -0.28 20.68
CA ALA A 742 0.74 -0.28 20.75
C ALA A 742 0.22 0.70 21.82
N ARG A 743 0.92 0.80 22.96
CA ARG A 743 0.60 1.78 24.01
C ARG A 743 0.83 3.22 23.53
N LEU A 744 1.92 3.50 22.82
CA LEU A 744 2.21 4.82 22.27
C LEU A 744 1.21 5.21 21.17
N GLN A 745 0.82 4.27 20.32
CA GLN A 745 -0.20 4.48 19.29
C GLN A 745 -1.58 4.75 19.92
N LEU A 746 -1.98 3.98 20.93
CA LEU A 746 -3.21 4.25 21.70
C LEU A 746 -3.14 5.59 22.45
N MET A 747 -1.97 5.98 22.97
CA MET A 747 -1.76 7.29 23.61
C MET A 747 -1.80 8.44 22.59
N GLU A 748 -1.26 8.25 21.38
CA GLU A 748 -1.33 9.21 20.28
C GLU A 748 -2.79 9.39 19.83
N TRP A 749 -3.54 8.30 19.68
CA TRP A 749 -4.96 8.33 19.32
C TRP A 749 -5.79 9.00 20.41
N ALA A 750 -5.52 8.70 21.69
CA ALA A 750 -6.15 9.35 22.83
C ALA A 750 -5.86 10.86 22.85
N ALA A 751 -4.61 11.25 22.61
CA ALA A 751 -4.21 12.65 22.58
C ALA A 751 -4.87 13.41 21.43
N ILE A 752 -4.95 12.83 20.24
CA ILE A 752 -5.64 13.41 19.07
C ILE A 752 -7.13 13.57 19.37
N ALA A 753 -7.81 12.53 19.85
CA ALA A 753 -9.23 12.57 20.18
C ALA A 753 -9.55 13.59 21.29
N GLU A 754 -8.70 13.71 22.31
CA GLU A 754 -8.86 14.69 23.38
C GLU A 754 -8.63 16.13 22.86
N LEU A 755 -7.68 16.32 21.94
CA LEU A 755 -7.46 17.60 21.27
C LEU A 755 -8.68 18.03 20.45
N GLU A 756 -9.29 17.09 19.72
CA GLU A 756 -10.52 17.34 18.97
C GLU A 756 -11.72 17.63 19.88
N ALA A 757 -11.87 16.89 20.99
CA ALA A 757 -12.93 17.12 21.95
C ALA A 757 -12.82 18.51 22.59
N ARG A 758 -11.61 18.92 22.98
CA ARG A 758 -11.33 20.26 23.52
C ARG A 758 -11.59 21.34 22.47
N ARG A 759 -11.28 21.07 21.20
CA ARG A 759 -11.54 21.98 20.07
C ARG A 759 -13.03 22.13 19.78
N ARG A 760 -13.82 21.03 19.80
CA ARG A 760 -15.28 21.06 19.66
C ARG A 760 -15.98 21.75 20.83
N ALA A 761 -15.34 21.78 22.00
CA ALA A 761 -15.83 22.45 23.21
C ALA A 761 -15.46 23.94 23.30
N GLN A 762 -14.62 24.46 22.41
CA GLN A 762 -14.34 25.89 22.32
C GLN A 762 -15.41 26.57 21.44
N PRO A 763 -16.08 27.62 21.93
CA PRO A 763 -17.16 28.31 21.21
C PRO A 763 -16.71 29.05 19.95
#